data_AF-G4YMX9-F1
#
_entry.id   AF-G4YMX9-F1
#
_cell.length_a   1.000
_cell.length_b   1.000
_cell.length_c   1.000
_cell.angle_alpha   90.00
_cell.angle_beta   90.00
_cell.angle_gamma   90.00
#
_symmetry.space_group_name_H-M   'P 1'
#
loop_
_entity.id
_entity.type
_entity.pdbx_description
1 polymer ?
#
loop_
_entity_poly.entity_id
_entity_poly.type
_entity_poly.pdbx_seq_one_letter_code
_entity_poly.pdbx_strand_id
1 'polypeptide(L)'
;METSPLLEKPCYRSKQPPAWHDFVDLSSMAAQVSMATLARAVLLAIDSIFLGHLGVKELAAASLAQLWTSPVLYAVWASASALNTLCGQSWGAGNRELTGIWLQFGLMITTLLSVPVTIWYWCVGYVLEYSTDDQEVVALATTFSRVLSGSILPSLLYCCLRQYLQAIGILLPTTIVGMVSIFVAAGSNYVLIYGIGPWDGLGFIGSPIATVVASWFQPFALFSYAILYRKHHHRAWYGWNIHALTLSRLRSFLRVAGPISSNSFVSNLANALVALVAARLGARVIAANAVISGLWSLLWALFWGYGCATQVRVANYLGAGKPDLARRITGLGFICTMVVVVLIATATSVMDQHIITLYTTDTELLTMCRLVLPVFVVACVFEAVEILGAGALTGMSQVQTVFWTSAIATWLINLPVAYVGGITLGYGFPALWVGVLSMELFKVGSYSLALAQVRWRDMAERVKEAAEAAPEMEQSTAQAMGDAGGDAPLGKWAQRKEARRNMYATSTEKVRVHRRGVGASSASSAAAMCQKCLRPGHWTYECKNEAVYVQRPSRSQQLKNPKLRQPFNKDKPPELQDQERAAAEKSKKLKRKDKDKAKKKKASSRSHSRSRSRRKRRRSVSSSSSDSSSSDSSSSDSDSSDLDSSGSSSDSSSSSSDSDSSGSDSDGSSSSSSSDRSSRRRQRSKRRRRDYFGF
;
A
#
# COMPACT_ATOMS: atom_id res chain seq x y z
N MET A 1 23.97 -47.22 35.31
CA MET A 1 23.59 -45.88 34.83
C MET A 1 22.74 -46.08 33.59
N GLU A 2 21.45 -45.82 33.65
CA GLU A 2 20.54 -45.97 32.50
C GLU A 2 20.29 -44.62 31.86
N THR A 3 20.60 -44.49 30.57
CA THR A 3 20.37 -43.27 29.79
C THR A 3 18.92 -43.21 29.33
N SER A 4 18.07 -42.57 30.13
CA SER A 4 16.67 -42.31 29.77
C SER A 4 16.58 -41.56 28.43
N PRO A 5 15.85 -42.09 27.41
CA PRO A 5 15.68 -41.39 26.15
C PRO A 5 14.88 -40.10 26.34
N LEU A 6 15.33 -39.01 25.70
CA LEU A 6 14.62 -37.73 25.74
C LEU A 6 13.27 -37.87 25.04
N LEU A 7 12.18 -37.74 25.82
CA LEU A 7 10.82 -37.71 25.29
C LEU A 7 10.67 -36.58 24.25
N GLU A 8 10.51 -36.95 22.99
CA GLU A 8 10.06 -36.03 21.95
C GLU A 8 8.72 -35.41 22.40
N LYS A 9 8.70 -34.08 22.54
CA LYS A 9 7.47 -33.36 22.83
C LYS A 9 6.54 -33.56 21.63
N PRO A 10 5.32 -34.11 21.81
CA PRO A 10 4.44 -34.42 20.68
C PRO A 10 4.20 -33.14 19.89
N CYS A 11 4.70 -33.11 18.66
CA CYS A 11 4.67 -31.92 17.82
C CYS A 11 3.21 -31.56 17.56
N TYR A 12 2.73 -30.50 18.23
CA TYR A 12 1.32 -30.10 18.20
C TYR A 12 1.00 -29.51 16.83
N ARG A 13 0.73 -30.41 15.88
CA ARG A 13 0.48 -30.14 14.46
C ARG A 13 -0.77 -29.28 14.34
N SER A 14 -0.59 -27.96 14.44
CA SER A 14 -1.68 -26.98 14.43
C SER A 14 -2.54 -27.24 13.21
N LYS A 15 -3.84 -27.54 13.42
CA LYS A 15 -4.77 -27.89 12.34
C LYS A 15 -4.62 -26.87 11.21
N GLN A 16 -4.07 -27.32 10.09
CA GLN A 16 -3.86 -26.46 8.93
C GLN A 16 -5.24 -25.97 8.45
N PRO A 17 -5.35 -24.73 7.95
CA PRO A 17 -6.61 -24.24 7.43
C PRO A 17 -7.12 -25.16 6.30
N PRO A 18 -8.44 -25.36 6.14
CA PRO A 18 -8.99 -26.08 4.99
C PRO A 18 -8.51 -25.44 3.68
N ALA A 19 -8.19 -26.25 2.66
CA ALA A 19 -7.72 -25.76 1.37
C ALA A 19 -8.68 -24.74 0.73
N TRP A 20 -9.98 -24.87 1.02
CA TRP A 20 -11.02 -23.93 0.62
C TRP A 20 -10.80 -22.50 1.11
N HIS A 21 -10.29 -22.32 2.34
CA HIS A 21 -10.00 -20.97 2.85
C HIS A 21 -8.80 -20.36 2.13
N ASP A 22 -7.72 -21.13 1.91
CA ASP A 22 -6.58 -20.69 1.09
C ASP A 22 -7.01 -20.31 -0.34
N PHE A 23 -7.94 -21.06 -0.94
CA PHE A 23 -8.49 -20.81 -2.28
C PHE A 23 -9.32 -19.51 -2.37
N VAL A 24 -10.31 -19.34 -1.48
CA VAL A 24 -11.18 -18.14 -1.47
C VAL A 24 -10.36 -16.89 -1.18
N ASP A 25 -9.40 -16.97 -0.25
CA ASP A 25 -8.49 -15.87 0.05
C ASP A 25 -7.60 -15.50 -1.16
N LEU A 26 -7.00 -16.49 -1.82
CA LEU A 26 -6.10 -16.26 -2.96
C LEU A 26 -6.85 -15.68 -4.17
N SER A 27 -8.00 -16.25 -4.52
CA SER A 27 -8.83 -15.78 -5.64
C SER A 27 -9.43 -14.40 -5.36
N SER A 28 -9.87 -14.11 -4.14
CA SER A 28 -10.33 -12.77 -3.74
C SER A 28 -9.20 -11.73 -3.83
N MET A 29 -7.97 -12.08 -3.43
CA MET A 29 -6.82 -11.19 -3.58
C MET A 29 -6.46 -10.99 -5.06
N ALA A 30 -6.40 -12.07 -5.85
CA ALA A 30 -6.06 -12.02 -7.26
C ALA A 30 -7.03 -11.13 -8.05
N ALA A 31 -8.34 -11.36 -7.92
CA ALA A 31 -9.37 -10.54 -8.56
C ALA A 31 -9.27 -9.05 -8.17
N GLN A 32 -8.95 -8.75 -6.90
CA GLN A 32 -8.76 -7.36 -6.44
C GLN A 32 -7.48 -6.74 -7.01
N VAL A 33 -6.37 -7.47 -7.13
CA VAL A 33 -5.18 -6.96 -7.83
C VAL A 33 -5.48 -6.73 -9.32
N SER A 34 -6.12 -7.69 -10.00
CA SER A 34 -6.45 -7.61 -11.43
C SER A 34 -7.37 -6.43 -11.75
N MET A 35 -8.46 -6.23 -11.00
CA MET A 35 -9.32 -5.04 -11.17
C MET A 35 -8.53 -3.74 -11.01
N ALA A 36 -7.61 -3.68 -10.04
CA ALA A 36 -6.74 -2.52 -9.83
C ALA A 36 -5.59 -2.39 -10.84
N THR A 37 -5.37 -3.37 -11.71
CA THR A 37 -4.42 -3.31 -12.86
C THR A 37 -5.17 -2.94 -14.13
N LEU A 38 -6.35 -3.55 -14.38
CA LEU A 38 -7.26 -3.15 -15.46
C LEU A 38 -7.68 -1.67 -15.33
N ALA A 39 -7.97 -1.20 -14.11
CA ALA A 39 -8.23 0.21 -13.86
C ALA A 39 -7.05 1.14 -14.27
N ARG A 40 -5.79 0.67 -14.14
CA ARG A 40 -4.62 1.41 -14.64
C ARG A 40 -4.56 1.41 -16.17
N ALA A 41 -4.86 0.29 -16.82
CA ALA A 41 -4.92 0.22 -18.28
C ALA A 41 -5.98 1.18 -18.85
N VAL A 42 -7.17 1.22 -18.23
CA VAL A 42 -8.24 2.17 -18.61
C VAL A 42 -7.81 3.63 -18.39
N LEU A 43 -7.08 3.95 -17.32
CA LEU A 43 -6.56 5.31 -17.10
C LEU A 43 -5.61 5.76 -18.23
N LEU A 44 -4.71 4.88 -18.69
CA LEU A 44 -3.83 5.19 -19.83
C LEU A 44 -4.61 5.33 -21.14
N ALA A 45 -5.62 4.47 -21.35
CA ALA A 45 -6.48 4.53 -22.53
C ALA A 45 -7.32 5.81 -22.59
N ILE A 46 -7.78 6.35 -21.45
CA ILE A 46 -8.54 7.61 -21.39
C ILE A 46 -7.73 8.76 -22.01
N ASP A 47 -6.50 8.98 -21.55
CA ASP A 47 -5.67 10.09 -22.02
C ASP A 47 -5.43 9.96 -23.55
N SER A 48 -5.12 8.76 -24.05
CA SER A 48 -4.99 8.49 -25.48
C SER A 48 -6.28 8.70 -26.29
N ILE A 49 -7.45 8.35 -25.74
CA ILE A 49 -8.75 8.57 -26.41
C ILE A 49 -9.02 10.06 -26.57
N PHE A 50 -8.84 10.86 -25.52
CA PHE A 50 -9.06 12.31 -25.59
C PHE A 50 -8.07 13.00 -26.55
N LEU A 51 -6.79 12.63 -26.51
CA LEU A 51 -5.77 13.16 -27.42
C LEU A 51 -6.04 12.78 -28.88
N GLY A 52 -6.53 11.56 -29.15
CA GLY A 52 -6.95 11.14 -30.48
C GLY A 52 -8.16 11.89 -31.05
N HIS A 53 -8.97 12.53 -30.20
CA HIS A 53 -10.05 13.43 -30.65
C HIS A 53 -9.59 14.89 -30.85
N LEU A 54 -8.43 15.28 -30.30
CA LEU A 54 -7.82 16.58 -30.58
C LEU A 54 -7.09 16.56 -31.94
N GLY A 55 -6.29 15.52 -32.19
CA GLY A 55 -5.66 15.34 -33.49
C GLY A 55 -4.56 14.27 -33.52
N VAL A 56 -4.07 14.01 -34.74
CA VAL A 56 -3.07 12.96 -34.99
C VAL A 56 -1.69 13.38 -34.48
N LYS A 57 -1.32 14.67 -34.58
CA LYS A 57 -0.04 15.19 -34.10
C LYS A 57 0.03 15.14 -32.57
N GLU A 58 -1.07 15.47 -31.91
CA GLU A 58 -1.28 15.47 -30.47
C GLU A 58 -1.13 14.05 -29.90
N LEU A 59 -1.82 13.08 -30.50
CA LEU A 59 -1.72 11.67 -30.11
C LEU A 59 -0.32 11.09 -30.39
N ALA A 60 0.29 11.45 -31.53
CA ALA A 60 1.65 11.03 -31.86
C ALA A 60 2.68 11.61 -30.86
N ALA A 61 2.60 12.90 -30.55
CA ALA A 61 3.47 13.58 -29.60
C ALA A 61 3.38 12.98 -28.19
N ALA A 62 2.17 12.72 -27.70
CA ALA A 62 1.98 12.08 -26.40
C ALA A 62 2.48 10.62 -26.39
N SER A 63 2.31 9.88 -27.49
CA SER A 63 2.81 8.50 -27.62
C SER A 63 4.34 8.46 -27.67
N LEU A 64 4.97 9.39 -28.39
CA LEU A 64 6.42 9.54 -28.50
C LEU A 64 7.05 10.01 -27.17
N ALA A 65 6.39 10.92 -26.46
CA ALA A 65 6.73 11.27 -25.09
C ALA A 65 6.66 10.05 -24.17
N GLN A 66 5.58 9.26 -24.23
CA GLN A 66 5.43 8.04 -23.42
C GLN A 66 6.50 6.98 -23.73
N LEU A 67 6.96 6.85 -24.97
CA LEU A 67 8.02 5.90 -25.36
C LEU A 67 9.32 6.11 -24.56
N TRP A 68 9.76 7.36 -24.41
CA TRP A 68 11.01 7.71 -23.70
C TRP A 68 10.86 7.92 -22.19
N THR A 69 9.65 8.26 -21.73
CA THR A 69 9.38 8.54 -20.30
C THR A 69 8.93 7.31 -19.51
N SER A 70 8.26 6.35 -20.17
CA SER A 70 7.70 5.16 -19.51
C SER A 70 8.75 4.18 -18.95
N PRO A 71 9.83 3.79 -19.65
CA PRO A 71 10.77 2.78 -19.15
C PRO A 71 11.44 3.22 -17.84
N VAL A 72 11.76 4.51 -17.73
CA VAL A 72 12.39 5.12 -16.55
C VAL A 72 11.41 5.19 -15.37
N LEU A 73 10.16 5.59 -15.61
CA LEU A 73 9.12 5.60 -14.57
C LEU A 73 8.76 4.16 -14.11
N TYR A 74 8.64 3.21 -15.03
CA TYR A 74 8.31 1.82 -14.71
C TYR A 74 9.42 1.09 -13.96
N ALA A 75 10.69 1.48 -14.10
CA ALA A 75 11.78 0.99 -13.26
C ALA A 75 11.54 1.36 -11.79
N VAL A 76 11.38 2.66 -11.50
CA VAL A 76 11.17 3.15 -10.12
C VAL A 76 9.83 2.66 -9.55
N TRP A 77 8.77 2.60 -10.36
CA TRP A 77 7.47 2.04 -9.95
C TRP A 77 7.57 0.55 -9.58
N ALA A 78 8.32 -0.25 -10.35
CA ALA A 78 8.53 -1.66 -10.08
C ALA A 78 9.40 -1.89 -8.83
N SER A 79 10.38 -1.02 -8.56
CA SER A 79 11.24 -1.10 -7.36
C SER A 79 10.42 -1.19 -6.06
N ALA A 80 9.28 -0.50 -6.01
CA ALA A 80 8.38 -0.49 -4.87
C ALA A 80 7.69 -1.86 -4.64
N SER A 81 7.59 -2.73 -5.66
CA SER A 81 7.05 -4.10 -5.52
C SER A 81 7.87 -4.98 -4.55
N ALA A 82 9.11 -4.60 -4.22
CA ALA A 82 9.86 -5.18 -3.11
C ALA A 82 9.10 -5.10 -1.77
N LEU A 83 8.20 -4.12 -1.60
CA LEU A 83 7.32 -4.01 -0.43
C LEU A 83 6.36 -5.20 -0.30
N ASN A 84 5.84 -5.78 -1.40
CA ASN A 84 4.98 -6.97 -1.33
C ASN A 84 5.70 -8.13 -0.64
N THR A 85 6.98 -8.33 -0.99
CA THR A 85 7.85 -9.34 -0.37
C THR A 85 8.25 -8.96 1.05
N LEU A 86 8.89 -7.81 1.26
CA LEU A 86 9.50 -7.43 2.55
C LEU A 86 8.46 -7.10 3.63
N CYS A 87 7.38 -6.40 3.27
CA CYS A 87 6.27 -6.15 4.20
C CYS A 87 5.49 -7.46 4.46
N GLY A 88 5.33 -8.33 3.46
CA GLY A 88 4.68 -9.63 3.64
C GLY A 88 5.46 -10.55 4.59
N GLN A 89 6.76 -10.71 4.38
CA GLN A 89 7.63 -11.51 5.26
C GLN A 89 7.62 -11.00 6.71
N SER A 90 7.77 -9.69 6.92
CA SER A 90 7.70 -9.09 8.27
C SER A 90 6.31 -9.16 8.91
N TRP A 91 5.23 -9.03 8.13
CA TRP A 91 3.85 -9.16 8.61
C TRP A 91 3.51 -10.61 8.99
N GLY A 92 3.95 -11.57 8.18
CA GLY A 92 3.85 -13.01 8.45
C GLY A 92 4.59 -13.44 9.71
N ALA A 93 5.80 -12.92 9.93
CA ALA A 93 6.58 -13.11 11.16
C ALA A 93 5.95 -12.43 12.40
N GLY A 94 4.91 -11.61 12.21
CA GLY A 94 4.30 -10.81 13.26
C GLY A 94 5.10 -9.57 13.68
N ASN A 95 6.24 -9.30 13.04
CA ASN A 95 7.07 -8.12 13.28
C ASN A 95 6.48 -6.88 12.56
N ARG A 96 5.37 -6.40 13.10
CA ARG A 96 4.61 -5.27 12.53
C ARG A 96 5.36 -3.93 12.58
N GLU A 97 6.36 -3.77 13.46
CA GLU A 97 7.21 -2.58 13.47
C GLU A 97 8.14 -2.57 12.26
N LEU A 98 8.77 -3.71 11.94
CA LEU A 98 9.57 -3.88 10.72
C LEU A 98 8.74 -3.66 9.45
N THR A 99 7.48 -4.11 9.41
CA THR A 99 6.55 -3.84 8.30
C THR A 99 6.38 -2.33 8.03
N GLY A 100 6.28 -1.52 9.10
CA GLY A 100 6.24 -0.06 8.98
C GLY A 100 7.56 0.57 8.52
N ILE A 101 8.69 0.03 9.00
CA ILE A 101 10.04 0.48 8.61
C ILE A 101 10.30 0.19 7.13
N TRP A 102 9.85 -0.94 6.58
CA TRP A 102 9.96 -1.21 5.15
C TRP A 102 9.18 -0.22 4.28
N LEU A 103 7.98 0.21 4.69
CA LEU A 103 7.26 1.30 4.01
C LEU A 103 8.01 2.64 4.12
N GLN A 104 8.72 2.93 5.23
CA GLN A 104 9.57 4.13 5.33
C GLN A 104 10.72 4.10 4.31
N PHE A 105 11.39 2.96 4.15
CA PHE A 105 12.38 2.77 3.09
C PHE A 105 11.77 2.90 1.69
N GLY A 106 10.63 2.26 1.41
CA GLY A 106 9.95 2.36 0.12
C GLY A 106 9.58 3.80 -0.25
N LEU A 107 8.95 4.54 0.67
CA LEU A 107 8.59 5.95 0.45
C LEU A 107 9.81 6.85 0.30
N MET A 108 10.84 6.68 1.13
CA MET A 108 12.08 7.47 1.05
C MET A 108 12.82 7.23 -0.27
N ILE A 109 12.97 5.97 -0.68
CA ILE A 109 13.74 5.59 -1.88
C ILE A 109 12.97 5.98 -3.15
N THR A 110 11.65 5.77 -3.21
CA THR A 110 10.87 6.22 -4.38
C THR A 110 10.74 7.74 -4.46
N THR A 111 10.70 8.45 -3.33
CA THR A 111 10.76 9.93 -3.33
C THR A 111 12.14 10.41 -3.81
N LEU A 112 13.23 9.82 -3.31
CA LEU A 112 14.58 10.15 -3.76
C LEU A 112 14.78 9.87 -5.26
N LEU A 113 14.32 8.71 -5.74
CA LEU A 113 14.35 8.34 -7.16
C LEU A 113 13.37 9.13 -8.02
N SER A 114 12.33 9.77 -7.45
CA SER A 114 11.44 10.65 -8.24
C SER A 114 12.19 11.86 -8.81
N VAL A 115 13.21 12.36 -8.10
CA VAL A 115 14.00 13.54 -8.53
C VAL A 115 14.71 13.32 -9.87
N PRO A 116 15.56 12.28 -10.07
CA PRO A 116 16.18 12.04 -11.38
C PRO A 116 15.17 11.65 -12.47
N VAL A 117 14.02 11.04 -12.14
CA VAL A 117 12.95 10.80 -13.13
C VAL A 117 12.32 12.12 -13.58
N THR A 118 12.06 13.06 -12.66
CA THR A 118 11.59 14.41 -13.01
C THR A 118 12.61 15.15 -13.86
N ILE A 119 13.91 15.10 -13.52
CA ILE A 119 14.98 15.69 -14.34
C ILE A 119 14.98 15.08 -15.75
N TRP A 120 14.86 13.75 -15.88
CA TRP A 120 14.74 13.08 -17.18
C TRP A 120 13.56 13.60 -18.00
N TYR A 121 12.38 13.76 -17.40
CA TYR A 121 11.18 14.29 -18.08
C TYR A 121 11.35 15.75 -18.56
N TRP A 122 12.24 16.53 -17.95
CA TRP A 122 12.55 17.89 -18.40
C TRP A 122 13.61 17.94 -19.51
N CYS A 123 14.55 17.00 -19.49
CA CYS A 123 15.60 16.81 -20.50
C CYS A 123 15.16 16.00 -21.73
N VAL A 124 14.00 15.33 -21.72
CA VAL A 124 13.59 14.39 -22.77
C VAL A 124 13.45 15.02 -24.17
N GLY A 125 13.32 16.35 -24.28
CA GLY A 125 13.35 17.08 -25.56
C GLY A 125 14.58 16.74 -26.42
N TYR A 126 15.77 16.73 -25.81
CA TYR A 126 17.02 16.36 -26.48
C TYR A 126 17.06 14.91 -26.98
N VAL A 127 16.16 14.04 -26.50
CA VAL A 127 16.05 12.64 -26.93
C VAL A 127 14.95 12.48 -27.99
N LEU A 128 13.90 13.30 -27.90
CA LEU A 128 12.82 13.39 -28.89
C LEU A 128 13.35 13.90 -30.25
N GLU A 129 14.31 14.83 -30.25
CA GLU A 129 14.99 15.34 -31.46
C GLU A 129 15.71 14.23 -32.26
N TYR A 130 16.20 13.16 -31.61
CA TYR A 130 16.77 11.99 -32.30
C TYR A 130 15.71 10.97 -32.79
N SER A 131 14.42 11.24 -32.55
CA SER A 131 13.33 10.27 -32.78
C SER A 131 12.38 10.65 -33.92
N THR A 132 12.30 11.93 -34.28
CA THR A 132 11.48 12.43 -35.39
C THR A 132 11.98 13.79 -35.84
N ASP A 133 11.96 14.04 -37.15
CA ASP A 133 12.29 15.34 -37.75
C ASP A 133 11.15 16.37 -37.66
N ASP A 134 9.94 15.95 -37.25
CA ASP A 134 8.78 16.86 -37.03
C ASP A 134 8.97 17.67 -35.73
N GLN A 135 9.43 18.92 -35.90
CA GLN A 135 9.71 19.85 -34.82
C GLN A 135 8.45 20.26 -34.02
N GLU A 136 7.25 20.24 -34.61
CA GLU A 136 6.00 20.50 -33.88
C GLU A 136 5.67 19.33 -32.94
N VAL A 137 5.82 18.10 -33.41
CA VAL A 137 5.63 16.89 -32.60
C VAL A 137 6.66 16.84 -31.46
N VAL A 138 7.91 17.22 -31.69
CA VAL A 138 8.94 17.35 -30.64
C VAL A 138 8.56 18.41 -29.60
N ALA A 139 8.07 19.59 -30.02
CA ALA A 139 7.66 20.67 -29.12
C ALA A 139 6.44 20.28 -28.27
N LEU A 140 5.43 19.64 -28.87
CA LEU A 140 4.26 19.09 -28.17
C LEU A 140 4.67 17.99 -27.18
N ALA A 141 5.50 17.03 -27.60
CA ALA A 141 5.97 15.92 -26.76
C ALA A 141 6.81 16.39 -25.56
N THR A 142 7.65 17.41 -25.78
CA THR A 142 8.45 18.06 -24.72
C THR A 142 7.55 18.79 -23.72
N THR A 143 6.54 19.52 -24.20
CA THR A 143 5.58 20.25 -23.36
C THR A 143 4.74 19.28 -22.52
N PHE A 144 4.21 18.23 -23.16
CA PHE A 144 3.48 17.14 -22.50
C PHE A 144 4.31 16.50 -21.39
N SER A 145 5.57 16.16 -21.66
CA SER A 145 6.48 15.53 -20.69
C SER A 145 6.78 16.42 -19.48
N ARG A 146 7.05 17.72 -19.72
CA ARG A 146 7.32 18.69 -18.63
C ARG A 146 6.10 18.85 -17.71
N VAL A 147 4.89 18.97 -18.27
CA VAL A 147 3.65 19.06 -17.48
C VAL A 147 3.37 17.75 -16.74
N LEU A 148 3.47 16.61 -17.43
CA LEU A 148 3.25 15.29 -16.86
C LEU A 148 4.22 14.95 -15.72
N SER A 149 5.40 15.59 -15.64
CA SER A 149 6.36 15.39 -14.56
C SER A 149 5.78 15.63 -13.16
N GLY A 150 4.76 16.50 -13.03
CA GLY A 150 4.02 16.71 -11.77
C GLY A 150 3.25 15.49 -11.25
N SER A 151 3.08 14.44 -12.07
CA SER A 151 2.40 13.19 -11.72
C SER A 151 3.34 12.13 -11.12
N ILE A 152 4.66 12.26 -11.29
CA ILE A 152 5.66 11.24 -10.93
C ILE A 152 5.62 10.96 -9.43
N LEU A 153 5.85 11.99 -8.61
CA LEU A 153 5.89 11.88 -7.15
C LEU A 153 4.58 11.28 -6.57
N PRO A 154 3.37 11.81 -6.83
CA PRO A 154 2.16 11.25 -6.26
C PRO A 154 1.84 9.83 -6.75
N SER A 155 2.18 9.50 -8.02
CA SER A 155 2.06 8.13 -8.55
C SER A 155 2.95 7.12 -7.81
N LEU A 156 4.18 7.51 -7.48
CA LEU A 156 5.12 6.67 -6.74
C LEU A 156 4.73 6.52 -5.26
N LEU A 157 4.24 7.59 -4.63
CA LEU A 157 3.67 7.55 -3.28
C LEU A 157 2.44 6.62 -3.22
N TYR A 158 1.54 6.71 -4.20
CA TYR A 158 0.39 5.80 -4.33
C TYR A 158 0.83 4.35 -4.52
N CYS A 159 1.85 4.10 -5.35
CA CYS A 159 2.40 2.77 -5.56
C CYS A 159 2.86 2.11 -4.25
N CYS A 160 3.68 2.83 -3.46
CA CYS A 160 4.17 2.35 -2.16
C CYS A 160 3.03 2.06 -1.17
N LEU A 161 2.05 2.96 -1.05
CA LEU A 161 0.89 2.75 -0.17
C LEU A 161 0.03 1.56 -0.65
N ARG A 162 -0.17 1.41 -1.97
CA ARG A 162 -0.93 0.30 -2.58
C ARG A 162 -0.28 -1.04 -2.25
N GLN A 163 1.02 -1.19 -2.48
CA GLN A 163 1.75 -2.44 -2.24
C GLN A 163 1.86 -2.78 -0.74
N TYR A 164 2.08 -1.80 0.13
CA TYR A 164 2.05 -2.02 1.59
C TYR A 164 0.67 -2.53 2.06
N LEU A 165 -0.42 -1.94 1.58
CA LEU A 165 -1.77 -2.41 1.89
C LEU A 165 -2.06 -3.79 1.28
N GLN A 166 -1.52 -4.09 0.10
CA GLN A 166 -1.60 -5.42 -0.53
C GLN A 166 -0.86 -6.49 0.29
N ALA A 167 0.38 -6.22 0.73
CA ALA A 167 1.17 -7.13 1.58
C ALA A 167 0.45 -7.53 2.88
N ILE A 168 -0.22 -6.55 3.51
CA ILE A 168 -0.99 -6.72 4.75
C ILE A 168 -2.37 -7.39 4.51
N GLY A 169 -2.82 -7.49 3.24
CA GLY A 169 -4.08 -8.12 2.85
C GLY A 169 -5.31 -7.20 2.88
N ILE A 170 -5.14 -5.90 2.62
CA ILE A 170 -6.20 -4.87 2.64
C ILE A 170 -6.34 -4.21 1.25
N LEU A 171 -6.93 -4.92 0.28
CA LEU A 171 -6.98 -4.49 -1.13
C LEU A 171 -8.31 -3.82 -1.55
N LEU A 172 -9.37 -3.92 -0.75
CA LEU A 172 -10.64 -3.22 -1.00
C LEU A 172 -10.47 -1.68 -1.16
N PRO A 173 -9.61 -0.98 -0.40
CA PRO A 173 -9.44 0.46 -0.55
C PRO A 173 -8.71 0.83 -1.84
N THR A 174 -7.69 0.06 -2.24
CA THR A 174 -6.89 0.33 -3.43
C THR A 174 -7.68 0.07 -4.71
N THR A 175 -8.55 -0.94 -4.71
CA THR A 175 -9.52 -1.18 -5.79
C THR A 175 -10.56 -0.07 -5.90
N ILE A 176 -11.19 0.33 -4.80
CA ILE A 176 -12.19 1.42 -4.82
C ILE A 176 -11.56 2.74 -5.27
N VAL A 177 -10.39 3.12 -4.74
CA VAL A 177 -9.68 4.33 -5.17
C VAL A 177 -9.33 4.25 -6.66
N GLY A 178 -8.79 3.12 -7.14
CA GLY A 178 -8.49 2.93 -8.56
C GLY A 178 -9.71 3.08 -9.47
N MET A 179 -10.85 2.48 -9.11
CA MET A 179 -12.10 2.62 -9.88
C MET A 179 -12.65 4.06 -9.87
N VAL A 180 -12.59 4.75 -8.72
CA VAL A 180 -13.01 6.18 -8.64
C VAL A 180 -12.07 7.07 -9.45
N SER A 181 -10.77 6.76 -9.50
CA SER A 181 -9.80 7.50 -10.31
C SER A 181 -10.12 7.49 -11.80
N ILE A 182 -10.76 6.43 -12.34
CA ILE A 182 -11.21 6.38 -13.74
C ILE A 182 -12.18 7.54 -14.02
N PHE A 183 -13.18 7.71 -13.17
CA PHE A 183 -14.18 8.78 -13.31
C PHE A 183 -13.56 10.17 -13.06
N VAL A 184 -12.61 10.29 -12.14
CA VAL A 184 -11.85 11.54 -11.93
C VAL A 184 -11.02 11.89 -13.16
N ALA A 185 -10.27 10.94 -13.74
CA ALA A 185 -9.43 11.18 -14.92
C ALA A 185 -10.25 11.49 -16.17
N ALA A 186 -11.36 10.77 -16.42
CA ALA A 186 -12.25 11.05 -17.54
C ALA A 186 -12.94 12.42 -17.39
N GLY A 187 -13.42 12.76 -16.19
CA GLY A 187 -14.01 14.07 -15.89
C GLY A 187 -12.98 15.20 -16.00
N SER A 188 -11.78 15.03 -15.45
CA SER A 188 -10.72 16.03 -15.54
C SER A 188 -10.21 16.22 -16.97
N ASN A 189 -10.06 15.16 -17.79
CA ASN A 189 -9.73 15.32 -19.20
C ASN A 189 -10.82 16.12 -19.93
N TYR A 190 -12.10 15.72 -19.82
CA TYR A 190 -13.20 16.43 -20.46
C TYR A 190 -13.23 17.92 -20.10
N VAL A 191 -13.16 18.24 -18.81
CA VAL A 191 -13.24 19.62 -18.30
C VAL A 191 -12.01 20.46 -18.62
N LEU A 192 -10.81 19.88 -18.57
CA LEU A 192 -9.57 20.63 -18.85
C LEU A 192 -9.28 20.76 -20.35
N ILE A 193 -9.83 19.88 -21.20
CA ILE A 193 -9.65 19.94 -22.64
C ILE A 193 -10.71 20.83 -23.30
N TYR A 194 -11.99 20.59 -23.02
CA TYR A 194 -13.13 21.28 -23.65
C TYR A 194 -13.74 22.42 -22.82
N GLY A 195 -13.32 22.58 -21.56
CA GLY A 195 -13.82 23.64 -20.70
C GLY A 195 -15.21 23.41 -20.10
N ILE A 196 -15.75 24.44 -19.45
CA ILE A 196 -17.15 24.51 -18.98
C ILE A 196 -17.61 25.98 -19.04
N GLY A 197 -18.68 26.26 -19.76
CA GLY A 197 -19.32 27.59 -19.76
C GLY A 197 -18.41 28.65 -20.40
N PRO A 198 -18.09 29.77 -19.73
CA PRO A 198 -17.31 30.87 -20.29
C PRO A 198 -15.79 30.64 -20.23
N TRP A 199 -15.34 29.39 -20.25
CA TRP A 199 -13.92 29.03 -20.21
C TRP A 199 -13.63 27.97 -21.27
N ASP A 200 -12.82 28.33 -22.28
CA ASP A 200 -12.56 27.55 -23.50
C ASP A 200 -11.61 26.34 -23.30
N GLY A 201 -11.28 26.01 -22.04
CA GLY A 201 -10.38 24.90 -21.70
C GLY A 201 -8.90 25.21 -21.93
N LEU A 202 -8.09 24.15 -22.02
CA LEU A 202 -6.63 24.18 -22.20
C LEU A 202 -6.16 23.29 -23.37
N GLY A 203 -7.09 22.74 -24.16
CA GLY A 203 -6.78 21.88 -25.31
C GLY A 203 -5.81 20.75 -24.97
N PHE A 204 -4.76 20.59 -25.79
CA PHE A 204 -3.70 19.59 -25.60
C PHE A 204 -3.08 19.58 -24.20
N ILE A 205 -2.85 20.76 -23.60
CA ILE A 205 -2.22 20.88 -22.27
C ILE A 205 -3.18 20.42 -21.16
N GLY A 206 -4.49 20.42 -21.40
CA GLY A 206 -5.50 19.92 -20.47
C GLY A 206 -5.34 18.44 -20.12
N SER A 207 -4.90 17.60 -21.06
CA SER A 207 -4.74 16.15 -20.83
C SER A 207 -3.65 15.81 -19.79
N PRO A 208 -2.37 16.20 -19.94
CA PRO A 208 -1.35 15.89 -18.93
C PRO A 208 -1.67 16.55 -17.56
N ILE A 209 -2.36 17.70 -17.52
CA ILE A 209 -2.86 18.27 -16.26
C ILE A 209 -3.94 17.37 -15.63
N ALA A 210 -4.85 16.79 -16.42
CA ALA A 210 -5.82 15.81 -15.93
C ALA A 210 -5.13 14.58 -15.33
N THR A 211 -4.09 14.06 -15.99
CA THR A 211 -3.28 12.95 -15.47
C THR A 211 -2.59 13.32 -14.15
N VAL A 212 -2.07 14.56 -14.01
CA VAL A 212 -1.50 15.08 -12.75
C VAL A 212 -2.55 15.16 -11.64
N VAL A 213 -3.73 15.72 -11.91
CA VAL A 213 -4.83 15.84 -10.93
C VAL A 213 -5.32 14.47 -10.47
N ALA A 214 -5.56 13.53 -11.39
CA ALA A 214 -5.94 12.16 -11.06
C ALA A 214 -4.84 11.42 -10.27
N SER A 215 -3.56 11.67 -10.60
CA SER A 215 -2.42 11.11 -9.88
C SER A 215 -2.30 11.65 -8.46
N TRP A 216 -2.61 12.94 -8.19
CA TRP A 216 -2.65 13.49 -6.83
C TRP A 216 -3.86 13.01 -6.02
N PHE A 217 -5.01 12.77 -6.67
CA PHE A 217 -6.19 12.20 -6.02
C PHE A 217 -5.91 10.80 -5.45
N GLN A 218 -5.21 9.93 -6.19
CA GLN A 218 -4.92 8.54 -5.80
C GLN A 218 -4.27 8.36 -4.41
N PRO A 219 -3.08 8.93 -4.10
CA PRO A 219 -2.46 8.80 -2.80
C PRO A 219 -3.25 9.53 -1.72
N PHE A 220 -3.89 10.67 -2.03
CA PHE A 220 -4.67 11.43 -1.05
C PHE A 220 -5.93 10.68 -0.59
N ALA A 221 -6.68 10.08 -1.52
CA ALA A 221 -7.84 9.24 -1.21
C ALA A 221 -7.43 7.98 -0.43
N LEU A 222 -6.31 7.35 -0.80
CA LEU A 222 -5.82 6.16 -0.12
C LEU A 222 -5.27 6.46 1.29
N PHE A 223 -4.54 7.57 1.45
CA PHE A 223 -4.01 8.07 2.72
C PHE A 223 -5.15 8.44 3.68
N SER A 224 -6.11 9.25 3.23
CA SER A 224 -7.26 9.67 4.05
C SER A 224 -8.11 8.49 4.51
N TYR A 225 -8.40 7.52 3.64
CA TYR A 225 -9.09 6.28 4.02
C TYR A 225 -8.28 5.46 5.04
N ALA A 226 -7.01 5.17 4.76
CA ALA A 226 -6.19 4.27 5.56
C ALA A 226 -5.82 4.86 6.93
N ILE A 227 -5.58 6.17 7.00
CA ILE A 227 -5.06 6.85 8.19
C ILE A 227 -6.17 7.56 8.97
N LEU A 228 -6.99 8.39 8.34
CA LEU A 228 -8.00 9.19 9.05
C LEU A 228 -9.23 8.32 9.41
N TYR A 229 -9.80 7.62 8.43
CA TYR A 229 -11.06 6.90 8.62
C TYR A 229 -10.88 5.55 9.32
N ARG A 230 -10.12 4.62 8.74
CA ARG A 230 -9.98 3.25 9.29
C ARG A 230 -8.86 3.07 10.32
N LYS A 231 -7.96 4.03 10.43
CA LYS A 231 -6.79 4.02 11.34
C LYS A 231 -5.96 2.74 11.24
N HIS A 232 -5.83 2.17 10.04
CA HIS A 232 -5.09 0.93 9.78
C HIS A 232 -3.60 1.05 10.17
N HIS A 233 -3.05 2.27 10.14
CA HIS A 233 -1.71 2.61 10.66
C HIS A 233 -1.46 2.06 12.08
N HIS A 234 -2.44 2.08 12.98
CA HIS A 234 -2.25 1.70 14.39
C HIS A 234 -1.85 0.22 14.59
N ARG A 235 -1.94 -0.62 13.55
CA ARG A 235 -1.48 -2.01 13.61
C ARG A 235 0.01 -2.20 13.25
N ALA A 236 0.58 -1.37 12.37
CA ALA A 236 1.90 -1.61 11.77
C ALA A 236 2.72 -0.34 11.41
N TRP A 237 2.28 0.85 11.83
CA TRP A 237 2.99 2.09 11.60
C TRP A 237 2.99 2.94 12.88
N TYR A 238 4.14 2.94 13.56
CA TYR A 238 4.32 3.63 14.85
C TYR A 238 4.77 5.10 14.71
N GLY A 239 4.80 5.63 13.47
CA GLY A 239 5.36 6.93 13.13
C GLY A 239 6.72 6.81 12.44
N TRP A 240 7.21 7.91 11.88
CA TRP A 240 8.55 8.02 11.30
C TRP A 240 9.62 7.74 12.36
N ASN A 241 10.55 6.82 12.09
CA ASN A 241 11.66 6.52 12.98
C ASN A 241 12.99 6.57 12.22
N ILE A 242 13.58 7.77 12.13
CA ILE A 242 14.83 8.02 11.41
C ILE A 242 15.97 7.13 11.94
N HIS A 243 15.99 6.83 13.24
CA HIS A 243 17.00 5.95 13.86
C HIS A 243 16.90 4.48 13.41
N ALA A 244 15.78 4.05 12.79
CA ALA A 244 15.61 2.73 12.21
C ALA A 244 16.12 2.62 10.75
N LEU A 245 16.55 3.74 10.14
CA LEU A 245 17.07 3.81 8.77
C LEU A 245 18.55 3.37 8.70
N THR A 246 18.87 2.20 9.22
CA THR A 246 20.24 1.66 9.23
C THR A 246 20.71 1.28 7.82
N LEU A 247 21.99 1.54 7.50
CA LEU A 247 22.59 1.22 6.20
C LEU A 247 22.48 -0.27 5.82
N SER A 248 22.53 -1.18 6.79
CA SER A 248 22.31 -2.62 6.58
C SER A 248 20.89 -2.94 6.07
N ARG A 249 19.88 -2.22 6.56
CA ARG A 249 18.48 -2.34 6.12
C ARG A 249 18.28 -1.68 4.75
N LEU A 250 18.93 -0.55 4.48
CA LEU A 250 18.98 0.03 3.12
C LEU A 250 19.58 -0.95 2.11
N ARG A 251 20.73 -1.57 2.42
CA ARG A 251 21.38 -2.58 1.56
C ARG A 251 20.50 -3.81 1.34
N SER A 252 19.74 -4.23 2.36
CA SER A 252 18.78 -5.34 2.25
C SER A 252 17.57 -4.99 1.38
N PHE A 253 17.03 -3.76 1.50
CA PHE A 253 15.97 -3.28 0.60
C PHE A 253 16.46 -3.22 -0.86
N LEU A 254 17.62 -2.58 -1.10
CA LEU A 254 18.18 -2.43 -2.45
C LEU A 254 18.56 -3.76 -3.10
N ARG A 255 18.95 -4.78 -2.32
CA ARG A 255 19.16 -6.16 -2.81
C ARG A 255 17.88 -6.80 -3.38
N VAL A 256 16.69 -6.37 -2.93
CA VAL A 256 15.39 -6.84 -3.44
C VAL A 256 14.84 -5.90 -4.52
N ALA A 257 14.80 -4.60 -4.23
CA ALA A 257 14.23 -3.58 -5.11
C ALA A 257 15.06 -3.30 -6.38
N GLY A 258 16.38 -3.39 -6.29
CA GLY A 258 17.30 -3.17 -7.42
C GLY A 258 17.04 -4.14 -8.57
N PRO A 259 17.14 -5.47 -8.38
CA PRO A 259 16.87 -6.44 -9.43
C PRO A 259 15.45 -6.36 -10.01
N ILE A 260 14.43 -6.01 -9.21
CA ILE A 260 13.06 -5.80 -9.71
C ILE A 260 12.99 -4.54 -10.60
N SER A 261 13.63 -3.44 -10.18
CA SER A 261 13.73 -2.20 -10.96
C SER A 261 14.46 -2.43 -12.29
N SER A 262 15.62 -3.12 -12.24
CA SER A 262 16.41 -3.47 -13.42
C SER A 262 15.64 -4.40 -14.36
N ASN A 263 14.91 -5.39 -13.83
CA ASN A 263 14.08 -6.27 -14.67
C ASN A 263 13.03 -5.48 -15.45
N SER A 264 12.32 -4.58 -14.77
CA SER A 264 11.31 -3.72 -15.39
C SER A 264 11.93 -2.85 -16.49
N PHE A 265 13.06 -2.18 -16.21
CA PHE A 265 13.77 -1.34 -17.18
C PHE A 265 14.23 -2.14 -18.42
N VAL A 266 14.96 -3.23 -18.20
CA VAL A 266 15.55 -4.09 -19.24
C VAL A 266 14.49 -4.73 -20.13
N SER A 267 13.33 -5.09 -19.57
CA SER A 267 12.21 -5.67 -20.33
C SER A 267 11.45 -4.61 -21.14
N ASN A 268 11.17 -3.43 -20.55
CA ASN A 268 10.51 -2.33 -21.27
C ASN A 268 11.36 -1.82 -22.44
N LEU A 269 12.68 -1.70 -22.25
CA LEU A 269 13.61 -1.29 -23.31
C LEU A 269 13.66 -2.29 -24.47
N ALA A 270 13.70 -3.59 -24.18
CA ALA A 270 13.65 -4.61 -25.23
C ALA A 270 12.30 -4.64 -25.97
N ASN A 271 11.18 -4.44 -25.28
CA ASN A 271 9.86 -4.34 -25.92
C ASN A 271 9.80 -3.15 -26.90
N ALA A 272 10.44 -2.02 -26.58
CA ALA A 272 10.57 -0.90 -27.52
C ALA A 272 11.42 -1.28 -28.75
N LEU A 273 12.52 -2.02 -28.58
CA LEU A 273 13.32 -2.53 -29.71
C LEU A 273 12.54 -3.54 -30.58
N VAL A 274 11.75 -4.43 -29.98
CA VAL A 274 10.87 -5.36 -30.71
C VAL A 274 9.77 -4.61 -31.47
N ALA A 275 9.24 -3.50 -30.92
CA ALA A 275 8.32 -2.62 -31.63
C ALA A 275 8.97 -1.93 -32.84
N LEU A 276 10.26 -1.56 -32.76
CA LEU A 276 11.02 -1.05 -33.91
C LEU A 276 11.25 -2.13 -34.98
N VAL A 277 11.46 -3.39 -34.59
CA VAL A 277 11.50 -4.52 -35.56
C VAL A 277 10.14 -4.71 -36.24
N ALA A 278 9.03 -4.65 -35.50
CA ALA A 278 7.69 -4.68 -36.08
C ALA A 278 7.43 -3.48 -37.02
N ALA A 279 7.97 -2.30 -36.71
CA ALA A 279 7.87 -1.12 -37.58
C ALA A 279 8.64 -1.28 -38.91
N ARG A 280 9.79 -1.96 -38.90
CA ARG A 280 10.54 -2.29 -40.13
C ARG A 280 9.80 -3.28 -41.03
N LEU A 281 8.85 -4.05 -40.51
CA LEU A 281 7.98 -4.95 -41.29
C LEU A 281 6.74 -4.24 -41.89
N GLY A 282 6.59 -2.93 -41.68
CA GLY A 282 5.60 -2.08 -42.35
C GLY A 282 4.31 -1.83 -41.56
N ALA A 283 3.59 -0.76 -41.94
CA ALA A 283 2.47 -0.21 -41.16
C ALA A 283 1.35 -1.22 -40.85
N ARG A 284 1.04 -2.14 -41.78
CA ARG A 284 0.06 -3.22 -41.57
C ARG A 284 0.47 -4.19 -40.45
N VAL A 285 1.77 -4.46 -40.32
CA VAL A 285 2.32 -5.30 -39.25
C VAL A 285 2.30 -4.58 -37.91
N ILE A 286 2.56 -3.27 -37.88
CA ILE A 286 2.40 -2.44 -36.68
C ILE A 286 0.94 -2.49 -36.18
N ALA A 287 -0.03 -2.28 -37.08
CA ALA A 287 -1.45 -2.29 -36.74
C ALA A 287 -1.91 -3.67 -36.23
N ALA A 288 -1.52 -4.76 -36.90
CA ALA A 288 -1.84 -6.13 -36.45
C ALA A 288 -1.20 -6.43 -35.09
N ASN A 289 0.06 -6.00 -34.87
CA ASN A 289 0.74 -6.16 -33.60
C ASN A 289 0.06 -5.36 -32.47
N ALA A 290 -0.44 -4.15 -32.75
CA ALA A 290 -1.17 -3.33 -31.79
C ALA A 290 -2.48 -4.00 -31.34
N VAL A 291 -3.23 -4.62 -32.26
CA VAL A 291 -4.45 -5.39 -31.95
C VAL A 291 -4.12 -6.56 -31.01
N ILE A 292 -3.14 -7.40 -31.36
CA ILE A 292 -2.77 -8.56 -30.55
C ILE A 292 -2.16 -8.15 -29.20
N SER A 293 -1.34 -7.08 -29.16
CA SER A 293 -0.79 -6.53 -27.91
C SER A 293 -1.86 -5.92 -27.00
N GLY A 294 -2.93 -5.38 -27.58
CA GLY A 294 -4.12 -4.93 -26.85
C GLY A 294 -4.82 -6.09 -26.14
N LEU A 295 -5.01 -7.22 -26.83
CA LEU A 295 -5.54 -8.46 -26.24
C LEU A 295 -4.61 -9.00 -25.14
N TRP A 296 -3.30 -9.09 -25.42
CA TRP A 296 -2.29 -9.53 -24.46
C TRP A 296 -2.34 -8.72 -23.15
N SER A 297 -2.43 -7.39 -23.27
CA SER A 297 -2.46 -6.47 -22.11
C SER A 297 -3.66 -6.70 -21.19
N LEU A 298 -4.81 -7.12 -21.72
CA LEU A 298 -6.00 -7.46 -20.94
C LEU A 298 -5.82 -8.79 -20.19
N LEU A 299 -5.22 -9.79 -20.83
CA LEU A 299 -4.96 -11.11 -20.23
C LEU A 299 -3.85 -11.03 -19.17
N TRP A 300 -2.77 -10.31 -19.45
CA TRP A 300 -1.67 -10.01 -18.54
C TRP A 300 -2.16 -9.43 -17.21
N ALA A 301 -3.14 -8.52 -17.23
CA ALA A 301 -3.71 -7.93 -16.01
C ALA A 301 -4.44 -8.97 -15.11
N LEU A 302 -4.94 -10.06 -15.69
CA LEU A 302 -5.50 -11.20 -14.95
C LEU A 302 -4.37 -12.06 -14.35
N PHE A 303 -3.37 -12.42 -15.14
CA PHE A 303 -2.23 -13.24 -14.71
C PHE A 303 -1.41 -12.55 -13.61
N TRP A 304 -1.10 -11.26 -13.79
CA TRP A 304 -0.41 -10.43 -12.80
C TRP A 304 -1.14 -10.37 -11.45
N GLY A 305 -2.48 -10.45 -11.45
CA GLY A 305 -3.26 -10.51 -10.22
C GLY A 305 -2.97 -11.76 -9.41
N TYR A 306 -2.97 -12.93 -10.07
CA TYR A 306 -2.60 -14.19 -9.44
C TYR A 306 -1.12 -14.25 -9.05
N GLY A 307 -0.21 -13.72 -9.88
CA GLY A 307 1.23 -13.59 -9.58
C GLY A 307 1.49 -12.80 -8.30
N CYS A 308 0.92 -11.60 -8.20
CA CYS A 308 1.05 -10.73 -7.03
C CYS A 308 0.35 -11.29 -5.78
N ALA A 309 -0.83 -11.91 -5.92
CA ALA A 309 -1.52 -12.57 -4.80
C ALA A 309 -0.71 -13.75 -4.25
N THR A 310 -0.09 -14.54 -5.14
CA THR A 310 0.82 -15.63 -4.76
C THR A 310 2.09 -15.10 -4.11
N GLN A 311 2.74 -14.06 -4.68
CA GLN A 311 3.91 -13.38 -4.10
C GLN A 311 3.67 -13.00 -2.63
N VAL A 312 2.58 -12.29 -2.36
CA VAL A 312 2.22 -11.84 -1.00
C VAL A 312 1.92 -13.02 -0.07
N ARG A 313 1.20 -14.05 -0.54
CA ARG A 313 0.85 -15.22 0.29
C ARG A 313 2.05 -16.10 0.62
N VAL A 314 2.96 -16.31 -0.34
CA VAL A 314 4.24 -17.02 -0.13
C VAL A 314 5.11 -16.25 0.87
N ALA A 315 5.27 -14.93 0.68
CA ALA A 315 5.98 -14.05 1.62
C ALA A 315 5.41 -14.15 3.03
N ASN A 316 4.08 -14.04 3.19
CA ASN A 316 3.39 -14.14 4.47
C ASN A 316 3.57 -15.52 5.14
N TYR A 317 3.49 -16.63 4.41
CA TYR A 317 3.64 -17.98 5.01
C TYR A 317 5.09 -18.35 5.34
N LEU A 318 6.08 -17.86 4.59
CA LEU A 318 7.50 -18.05 4.91
C LEU A 318 7.93 -17.20 6.11
N GLY A 319 7.50 -15.92 6.16
CA GLY A 319 7.68 -15.08 7.34
C GLY A 319 7.09 -15.69 8.60
N ALA A 320 5.92 -16.33 8.49
CA ALA A 320 5.27 -17.06 9.59
C ALA A 320 5.96 -18.39 9.98
N GLY A 321 7.07 -18.77 9.35
CA GLY A 321 7.78 -20.02 9.60
C GLY A 321 7.01 -21.28 9.16
N LYS A 322 6.18 -21.19 8.10
CA LYS A 322 5.27 -22.26 7.66
C LYS A 322 5.56 -22.71 6.22
N PRO A 323 6.71 -23.38 5.98
CA PRO A 323 7.15 -23.78 4.63
C PRO A 323 6.13 -24.67 3.91
N ASP A 324 5.45 -25.57 4.62
CA ASP A 324 4.44 -26.45 4.04
C ASP A 324 3.23 -25.68 3.47
N LEU A 325 2.82 -24.59 4.13
CA LEU A 325 1.73 -23.74 3.65
C LEU A 325 2.19 -22.83 2.50
N ALA A 326 3.44 -22.38 2.51
CA ALA A 326 4.04 -21.65 1.39
C ALA A 326 4.08 -22.52 0.12
N ARG A 327 4.54 -23.78 0.23
CA ARG A 327 4.51 -24.74 -0.88
C ARG A 327 3.08 -25.04 -1.35
N ARG A 328 2.14 -25.20 -0.40
CA ARG A 328 0.71 -25.44 -0.70
C ARG A 328 0.08 -24.28 -1.48
N ILE A 329 0.29 -23.04 -1.05
CA ILE A 329 -0.33 -21.87 -1.70
C ILE A 329 0.25 -21.62 -3.09
N THR A 330 1.54 -21.88 -3.30
CA THR A 330 2.17 -21.86 -4.63
C THR A 330 1.51 -22.89 -5.57
N GLY A 331 1.39 -24.15 -5.13
CA GLY A 331 0.73 -25.20 -5.93
C GLY A 331 -0.76 -24.90 -6.21
N LEU A 332 -1.48 -24.37 -5.22
CA LEU A 332 -2.87 -23.95 -5.39
C LEU A 332 -3.00 -22.79 -6.38
N GLY A 333 -2.07 -21.82 -6.34
CA GLY A 333 -2.00 -20.73 -7.30
C GLY A 333 -1.79 -21.24 -8.73
N PHE A 334 -0.90 -22.21 -8.95
CA PHE A 334 -0.68 -22.80 -10.28
C PHE A 334 -1.97 -23.46 -10.80
N ILE A 335 -2.65 -24.25 -9.96
CA ILE A 335 -3.93 -24.88 -10.34
C ILE A 335 -5.00 -23.82 -10.68
N CYS A 336 -5.17 -22.79 -9.85
CA CYS A 336 -6.15 -21.72 -10.11
C CYS A 336 -5.85 -20.97 -11.41
N THR A 337 -4.58 -20.64 -11.62
CA THR A 337 -4.12 -19.88 -12.79
C THR A 337 -4.31 -20.72 -14.05
N MET A 338 -3.92 -22.00 -14.06
CA MET A 338 -4.13 -22.89 -15.20
C MET A 338 -5.61 -23.10 -15.54
N VAL A 339 -6.51 -23.19 -14.56
CA VAL A 339 -7.96 -23.25 -14.82
C VAL A 339 -8.45 -21.96 -15.49
N VAL A 340 -8.08 -20.78 -14.96
CA VAL A 340 -8.46 -19.49 -15.55
C VAL A 340 -7.88 -19.31 -16.96
N VAL A 341 -6.62 -19.72 -17.16
CA VAL A 341 -5.89 -19.66 -18.43
C VAL A 341 -6.50 -20.57 -19.48
N VAL A 342 -6.85 -21.83 -19.15
CA VAL A 342 -7.49 -22.75 -20.09
C VAL A 342 -8.88 -22.25 -20.49
N LEU A 343 -9.64 -21.66 -19.56
CA LEU A 343 -10.94 -21.04 -19.87
C LEU A 343 -10.79 -19.81 -20.80
N ILE A 344 -9.77 -18.98 -20.58
CA ILE A 344 -9.45 -17.83 -21.44
C ILE A 344 -8.95 -18.26 -22.82
N ALA A 345 -8.05 -19.24 -22.87
CA ALA A 345 -7.48 -19.78 -24.10
C ALA A 345 -8.57 -20.41 -24.97
N THR A 346 -9.42 -21.26 -24.40
CA THR A 346 -10.55 -21.87 -25.12
C THR A 346 -11.58 -20.82 -25.57
N ALA A 347 -11.91 -19.82 -24.74
CA ALA A 347 -12.77 -18.72 -25.18
C ALA A 347 -12.16 -17.92 -26.34
N THR A 348 -10.86 -17.60 -26.27
CA THR A 348 -10.13 -16.89 -27.34
C THR A 348 -10.07 -17.69 -28.64
N SER A 349 -9.84 -19.01 -28.57
CA SER A 349 -9.81 -19.88 -29.75
C SER A 349 -11.19 -20.17 -30.37
N VAL A 350 -12.27 -20.16 -29.57
CA VAL A 350 -13.64 -20.41 -30.04
C VAL A 350 -14.32 -19.13 -30.53
N MET A 351 -13.95 -17.97 -29.99
CA MET A 351 -14.51 -16.66 -30.33
C MET A 351 -13.54 -15.79 -31.16
N ASP A 352 -12.57 -16.38 -31.85
CA ASP A 352 -11.51 -15.68 -32.60
C ASP A 352 -12.07 -14.57 -33.49
N GLN A 353 -13.12 -14.88 -34.26
CA GLN A 353 -13.72 -13.97 -35.22
C GLN A 353 -14.34 -12.77 -34.50
N HIS A 354 -15.12 -13.02 -33.45
CA HIS A 354 -15.81 -11.98 -32.68
C HIS A 354 -14.84 -11.09 -31.89
N ILE A 355 -13.77 -11.67 -31.34
CA ILE A 355 -12.77 -10.93 -30.57
C ILE A 355 -11.93 -10.03 -31.49
N ILE A 356 -11.50 -10.52 -32.66
CA ILE A 356 -10.70 -9.72 -33.60
C ILE A 356 -11.58 -8.66 -34.30
N THR A 357 -12.84 -8.98 -34.64
CA THR A 357 -13.78 -8.00 -35.24
C THR A 357 -14.17 -6.85 -34.30
N LEU A 358 -13.98 -7.01 -32.98
CA LEU A 358 -14.13 -5.92 -32.01
C LEU A 358 -13.02 -4.84 -32.15
N TYR A 359 -11.85 -5.22 -32.67
CA TYR A 359 -10.69 -4.33 -32.85
C TYR A 359 -10.55 -3.81 -34.29
N THR A 360 -10.98 -4.56 -35.31
CA THR A 360 -10.87 -4.15 -36.71
C THR A 360 -11.93 -4.80 -37.60
N THR A 361 -12.41 -4.05 -38.59
CA THR A 361 -13.26 -4.57 -39.68
C THR A 361 -12.47 -4.83 -40.98
N ASP A 362 -11.16 -4.56 -40.99
CA ASP A 362 -10.28 -4.83 -42.15
C ASP A 362 -9.99 -6.33 -42.27
N THR A 363 -10.38 -6.92 -43.41
CA THR A 363 -10.20 -8.33 -43.74
C THR A 363 -8.74 -8.75 -43.89
N GLU A 364 -7.85 -7.86 -44.35
CA GLU A 364 -6.41 -8.16 -44.46
C GLU A 364 -5.77 -8.19 -43.07
N LEU A 365 -6.07 -7.19 -42.22
CA LEU A 365 -5.58 -7.12 -40.85
C LEU A 365 -6.08 -8.29 -39.99
N LEU A 366 -7.36 -8.67 -40.16
CA LEU A 366 -7.99 -9.81 -39.50
C LEU A 366 -7.30 -11.13 -39.92
N THR A 367 -6.94 -11.28 -41.19
CA THR A 367 -6.19 -12.45 -41.69
C THR A 367 -4.80 -12.53 -41.09
N MET A 368 -4.07 -11.41 -40.98
CA MET A 368 -2.77 -11.34 -40.30
C MET A 368 -2.89 -11.71 -38.80
N CYS A 369 -3.95 -11.26 -38.13
CA CYS A 369 -4.18 -11.60 -36.72
C CYS A 369 -4.48 -13.09 -36.52
N ARG A 370 -5.31 -13.70 -37.38
CA ARG A 370 -5.62 -15.13 -37.35
C ARG A 370 -4.39 -16.02 -37.53
N LEU A 371 -3.47 -15.65 -38.41
CA LEU A 371 -2.22 -16.40 -38.65
C LEU A 371 -1.38 -16.54 -37.37
N VAL A 372 -1.40 -15.53 -36.50
CA VAL A 372 -0.62 -15.48 -35.26
C VAL A 372 -1.38 -16.05 -34.04
N LEU A 373 -2.72 -16.06 -34.08
CA LEU A 373 -3.54 -16.40 -32.91
C LEU A 373 -3.20 -17.75 -32.24
N PRO A 374 -2.87 -18.85 -32.95
CA PRO A 374 -2.46 -20.10 -32.30
C PRO A 374 -1.17 -19.95 -31.47
N VAL A 375 -0.20 -19.20 -31.98
CA VAL A 375 1.06 -18.90 -31.28
C VAL A 375 0.80 -18.01 -30.07
N PHE A 376 -0.04 -16.98 -30.22
CA PHE A 376 -0.50 -16.12 -29.13
C PHE A 376 -1.14 -16.90 -28.00
N VAL A 377 -2.09 -17.81 -28.30
CA VAL A 377 -2.80 -18.60 -27.28
C VAL A 377 -1.82 -19.49 -26.50
N VAL A 378 -0.90 -20.16 -27.17
CA VAL A 378 0.13 -20.99 -26.51
C VAL A 378 1.08 -20.12 -25.68
N ALA A 379 1.50 -18.95 -26.19
CA ALA A 379 2.36 -18.02 -25.46
C ALA A 379 1.68 -17.46 -24.20
N CYS A 380 0.38 -17.15 -24.25
CA CYS A 380 -0.39 -16.73 -23.06
C CYS A 380 -0.45 -17.82 -21.97
N VAL A 381 -0.48 -19.10 -22.37
CA VAL A 381 -0.43 -20.22 -21.40
C VAL A 381 0.90 -20.24 -20.67
N PHE A 382 2.02 -20.07 -21.39
CA PHE A 382 3.34 -20.02 -20.78
C PHE A 382 3.57 -18.75 -19.94
N GLU A 383 3.18 -17.56 -20.43
CA GLU A 383 3.28 -16.30 -19.65
C GLU A 383 2.53 -16.41 -18.30
N ALA A 384 1.37 -17.05 -18.27
CA ALA A 384 0.63 -17.21 -17.02
C ALA A 384 1.28 -18.21 -16.03
N VAL A 385 2.05 -19.18 -16.50
CA VAL A 385 2.94 -20.00 -15.65
C VAL A 385 4.14 -19.17 -15.19
N GLU A 386 4.73 -18.37 -16.08
CA GLU A 386 5.87 -17.50 -15.83
C GLU A 386 5.59 -16.52 -14.70
N ILE A 387 4.51 -15.74 -14.82
CA ILE A 387 4.15 -14.67 -13.89
C ILE A 387 3.91 -15.23 -12.50
N LEU A 388 3.39 -16.45 -12.40
CA LEU A 388 3.19 -17.12 -11.11
C LEU A 388 4.50 -17.69 -10.55
N GLY A 389 5.38 -18.23 -11.40
CA GLY A 389 6.71 -18.68 -11.01
C GLY A 389 7.58 -17.53 -10.50
N ALA A 390 7.62 -16.42 -11.24
CA ALA A 390 8.23 -15.16 -10.84
C ALA A 390 7.59 -14.62 -9.54
N GLY A 391 6.27 -14.67 -9.41
CA GLY A 391 5.55 -14.30 -8.18
C GLY A 391 6.00 -15.11 -6.97
N ALA A 392 6.11 -16.44 -7.11
CA ALA A 392 6.60 -17.31 -6.04
C ALA A 392 8.08 -17.03 -5.70
N LEU A 393 8.96 -16.94 -6.69
CA LEU A 393 10.40 -16.67 -6.50
C LEU A 393 10.65 -15.29 -5.86
N THR A 394 9.94 -14.25 -6.30
CA THR A 394 10.03 -12.91 -5.70
C THR A 394 9.43 -12.87 -4.29
N GLY A 395 8.37 -13.65 -3.99
CA GLY A 395 7.85 -13.84 -2.63
C GLY A 395 8.84 -14.52 -1.68
N MET A 396 9.79 -15.29 -2.23
CA MET A 396 10.94 -15.90 -1.54
C MET A 396 12.20 -15.02 -1.52
N SER A 397 12.10 -13.76 -1.92
CA SER A 397 13.23 -12.83 -2.10
C SER A 397 14.29 -13.26 -3.13
N GLN A 398 14.03 -14.30 -3.96
CA GLN A 398 14.94 -14.78 -5.01
C GLN A 398 14.85 -13.94 -6.30
N VAL A 399 14.84 -12.61 -6.16
CA VAL A 399 14.66 -11.65 -7.26
C VAL A 399 15.78 -11.69 -8.31
N GLN A 400 16.98 -12.15 -7.93
CA GLN A 400 18.13 -12.20 -8.84
C GLN A 400 17.96 -13.28 -9.92
N THR A 401 17.40 -14.44 -9.56
CA THR A 401 17.06 -15.52 -10.51
C THR A 401 16.02 -15.03 -11.53
N VAL A 402 15.01 -14.29 -11.05
CA VAL A 402 13.96 -13.69 -11.88
C VAL A 402 14.56 -12.68 -12.86
N PHE A 403 15.38 -11.75 -12.37
CA PHE A 403 16.07 -10.75 -13.19
C PHE A 403 16.96 -11.38 -14.27
N TRP A 404 17.90 -12.26 -13.92
CA TRP A 404 18.85 -12.80 -14.89
C TRP A 404 18.18 -13.67 -15.96
N THR A 405 17.22 -14.51 -15.55
CA THR A 405 16.40 -15.30 -16.49
C THR A 405 15.68 -14.40 -17.48
N SER A 406 14.96 -13.38 -16.99
CA SER A 406 14.16 -12.49 -17.81
C SER A 406 15.03 -11.64 -18.76
N ALA A 407 16.16 -11.11 -18.26
CA ALA A 407 17.11 -10.37 -19.08
C ALA A 407 17.67 -11.24 -20.23
N ILE A 408 18.12 -12.46 -19.93
CA ILE A 408 18.59 -13.43 -20.95
C ILE A 408 17.48 -13.77 -21.95
N ALA A 409 16.29 -14.11 -21.46
CA ALA A 409 15.17 -14.51 -22.31
C ALA A 409 14.72 -13.38 -23.25
N THR A 410 14.72 -12.13 -22.79
CA THR A 410 14.26 -11.00 -23.60
C THR A 410 15.33 -10.51 -24.58
N TRP A 411 16.61 -10.44 -24.16
CA TRP A 411 17.69 -9.88 -25.00
C TRP A 411 18.44 -10.91 -25.84
N LEU A 412 18.56 -12.16 -25.40
CA LEU A 412 19.31 -13.21 -26.10
C LEU A 412 18.41 -14.25 -26.79
N ILE A 413 17.09 -14.23 -26.54
CA ILE A 413 16.13 -15.13 -27.21
C ILE A 413 15.07 -14.31 -27.98
N ASN A 414 14.22 -13.51 -27.31
CA ASN A 414 13.12 -12.80 -27.97
C ASN A 414 13.61 -11.89 -29.10
N LEU A 415 14.48 -10.92 -28.79
CA LEU A 415 14.93 -9.93 -29.77
C LEU A 415 15.70 -10.54 -30.96
N PRO A 416 16.65 -11.49 -30.77
CA PRO A 416 17.27 -12.19 -31.90
C PRO A 416 16.29 -13.02 -32.74
N VAL A 417 15.35 -13.76 -32.12
CA VAL A 417 14.36 -14.57 -32.88
C VAL A 417 13.41 -13.66 -33.66
N ALA A 418 12.95 -12.56 -33.06
CA ALA A 418 12.12 -11.57 -33.72
C ALA A 418 12.83 -10.90 -34.92
N TYR A 419 14.09 -10.51 -34.77
CA TYR A 419 14.87 -9.87 -35.84
C TYR A 419 15.24 -10.86 -36.96
N VAL A 420 15.87 -11.98 -36.60
CA VAL A 420 16.35 -12.98 -37.57
C VAL A 420 15.19 -13.69 -38.26
N GLY A 421 14.17 -14.10 -37.50
CA GLY A 421 12.96 -14.71 -38.05
C GLY A 421 12.14 -13.74 -38.90
N GLY A 422 11.90 -12.53 -38.39
CA GLY A 422 11.03 -11.55 -39.05
C GLY A 422 11.64 -10.96 -40.31
N ILE A 423 12.91 -10.53 -40.25
CA ILE A 423 13.58 -9.80 -41.33
C ILE A 423 14.45 -10.73 -42.18
N THR A 424 15.41 -11.46 -41.60
CA THR A 424 16.42 -12.18 -42.41
C THR A 424 15.93 -13.52 -42.98
N LEU A 425 14.98 -14.17 -42.32
CA LEU A 425 14.35 -15.42 -42.78
C LEU A 425 13.00 -15.19 -43.47
N GLY A 426 12.53 -13.94 -43.56
CA GLY A 426 11.31 -13.58 -44.29
C GLY A 426 9.99 -14.07 -43.68
N TYR A 427 9.98 -14.65 -42.47
CA TYR A 427 8.74 -15.13 -41.84
C TYR A 427 7.82 -13.99 -41.38
N GLY A 428 8.28 -12.73 -41.36
CA GLY A 428 7.44 -11.56 -41.13
C GLY A 428 6.75 -11.54 -39.76
N PHE A 429 5.46 -11.21 -39.74
CA PHE A 429 4.70 -10.94 -38.51
C PHE A 429 4.67 -12.10 -37.50
N PRO A 430 4.43 -13.38 -37.87
CA PRO A 430 4.51 -14.51 -36.95
C PRO A 430 5.83 -14.65 -36.18
N ALA A 431 6.97 -14.25 -36.75
CA ALA A 431 8.27 -14.43 -36.11
C ALA A 431 8.43 -13.64 -34.80
N LEU A 432 7.80 -12.45 -34.71
CA LEU A 432 7.74 -11.65 -33.48
C LEU A 432 7.13 -12.46 -32.33
N TRP A 433 6.02 -13.14 -32.61
CA TRP A 433 5.27 -13.91 -31.62
C TRP A 433 5.86 -15.29 -31.34
N VAL A 434 6.60 -15.88 -32.30
CA VAL A 434 7.49 -17.03 -32.05
C VAL A 434 8.66 -16.62 -31.14
N GLY A 435 9.18 -15.39 -31.25
CA GLY A 435 10.15 -14.82 -30.32
C GLY A 435 9.60 -14.72 -28.89
N VAL A 436 8.39 -14.20 -28.73
CA VAL A 436 7.68 -14.15 -27.43
C VAL A 436 7.46 -15.55 -26.86
N LEU A 437 6.96 -16.49 -27.66
CA LEU A 437 6.77 -17.88 -27.22
C LEU A 437 8.08 -18.54 -26.77
N SER A 438 9.17 -18.33 -27.52
CA SER A 438 10.50 -18.89 -27.21
C SER A 438 11.07 -18.31 -25.90
N MET A 439 10.84 -17.03 -25.65
CA MET A 439 11.18 -16.36 -24.39
C MET A 439 10.40 -16.93 -23.20
N GLU A 440 9.07 -17.03 -23.30
CA GLU A 440 8.23 -17.53 -22.21
C GLU A 440 8.51 -19.01 -21.90
N LEU A 441 8.75 -19.84 -22.92
CA LEU A 441 9.22 -21.23 -22.74
C LEU A 441 10.50 -21.32 -21.89
N PHE A 442 11.51 -20.49 -22.20
CA PHE A 442 12.77 -20.46 -21.46
C PHE A 442 12.59 -19.98 -20.01
N LYS A 443 11.80 -18.92 -19.79
CA LYS A 443 11.48 -18.41 -18.46
C LYS A 443 10.73 -19.44 -17.62
N VAL A 444 9.69 -20.09 -18.18
CA VAL A 444 8.93 -21.15 -17.50
C VAL A 444 9.82 -22.33 -17.14
N GLY A 445 10.67 -22.80 -18.06
CA GLY A 445 11.59 -23.91 -17.80
C GLY A 445 12.56 -23.61 -16.65
N SER A 446 13.21 -22.44 -16.68
CA SER A 446 14.18 -22.03 -15.67
C SER A 446 13.56 -21.67 -14.31
N TYR A 447 12.38 -21.03 -14.27
CA TYR A 447 11.63 -20.82 -13.02
C TYR A 447 11.10 -22.13 -12.43
N SER A 448 10.65 -23.08 -13.27
CA SER A 448 10.23 -24.41 -12.80
C SER A 448 11.41 -25.19 -12.19
N LEU A 449 12.59 -25.13 -12.82
CA LEU A 449 13.82 -25.72 -12.29
C LEU A 449 14.23 -25.08 -10.96
N ALA A 450 14.21 -23.74 -10.87
CA ALA A 450 14.51 -23.02 -9.63
C ALA A 450 13.53 -23.40 -8.50
N LEU A 451 12.22 -23.44 -8.77
CA LEU A 451 11.20 -23.84 -7.80
C LEU A 451 11.32 -25.31 -7.37
N ALA A 452 11.77 -26.20 -8.26
CA ALA A 452 12.04 -27.61 -7.93
C ALA A 452 13.28 -27.76 -7.01
N GLN A 453 14.28 -26.88 -7.16
CA GLN A 453 15.49 -26.86 -6.34
C GLN A 453 15.29 -26.18 -4.96
N VAL A 454 14.20 -25.43 -4.76
CA VAL A 454 13.93 -24.72 -3.49
C VAL A 454 13.69 -25.69 -2.33
N ARG A 455 14.62 -25.66 -1.37
CA ARG A 455 14.42 -26.23 -0.03
C ARG A 455 13.58 -25.28 0.81
N TRP A 456 12.27 -25.55 0.84
CA TRP A 456 11.27 -24.68 1.48
C TRP A 456 11.55 -24.40 2.97
N ARG A 457 12.12 -25.36 3.72
CA ARG A 457 12.48 -25.19 5.14
C ARG A 457 13.60 -24.18 5.33
N ASP A 458 14.74 -24.43 4.69
CA ASP A 458 15.94 -23.59 4.67
C ASP A 458 15.59 -22.14 4.25
N MET A 459 14.66 -21.98 3.29
CA MET A 459 14.17 -20.66 2.87
C MET A 459 13.24 -19.99 3.90
N ALA A 460 12.36 -20.75 4.58
CA ALA A 460 11.52 -20.20 5.64
C ALA A 460 12.34 -19.76 6.86
N GLU A 461 13.40 -20.50 7.20
CA GLU A 461 14.33 -20.16 8.28
C GLU A 461 15.07 -18.85 7.96
N ARG A 462 15.73 -18.74 6.80
CA ARG A 462 16.41 -17.51 6.34
C ARG A 462 15.48 -16.29 6.29
N VAL A 463 14.24 -16.47 5.81
CA VAL A 463 13.23 -15.40 5.74
C VAL A 463 12.77 -14.97 7.13
N LYS A 464 12.60 -15.92 8.06
CA LYS A 464 12.23 -15.66 9.45
C LYS A 464 13.36 -14.95 10.20
N GLU A 465 14.61 -15.40 10.05
CA GLU A 465 15.81 -14.74 10.60
C GLU A 465 15.90 -13.28 10.13
N ALA A 466 15.75 -13.03 8.82
CA ALA A 466 15.76 -11.69 8.25
C ALA A 466 14.59 -10.80 8.73
N ALA A 467 13.49 -11.40 9.19
CA ALA A 467 12.33 -10.69 9.76
C ALA A 467 12.39 -10.52 11.29
N GLU A 468 13.13 -11.38 12.00
CA GLU A 468 13.34 -11.31 13.46
C GLU A 468 14.61 -10.51 13.83
N ALA A 469 15.55 -10.31 12.90
CA ALA A 469 16.76 -9.52 13.08
C ALA A 469 16.48 -8.02 13.37
N ALA A 470 16.46 -7.68 14.66
CA ALA A 470 16.90 -6.36 15.12
C ALA A 470 18.33 -6.12 14.61
N PRO A 471 18.70 -4.88 14.22
CA PRO A 471 20.03 -4.62 13.69
C PRO A 471 21.10 -4.85 14.76
N GLU A 472 22.31 -5.22 14.34
CA GLU A 472 23.45 -5.50 15.24
C GLU A 472 23.73 -4.33 16.20
N MET A 473 23.39 -3.08 15.84
CA MET A 473 23.47 -1.94 16.77
C MET A 473 22.59 -2.07 18.02
N GLU A 474 21.45 -2.76 17.98
CA GLU A 474 20.60 -3.00 19.15
C GLU A 474 21.13 -4.17 20.00
N GLN A 475 21.98 -5.04 19.43
CA GLN A 475 22.75 -6.04 20.17
C GLN A 475 24.04 -5.45 20.76
N SER A 476 24.81 -4.66 20.00
CA SER A 476 26.05 -4.05 20.49
C SER A 476 25.79 -2.94 21.50
N THR A 477 24.67 -2.20 21.42
CA THR A 477 24.24 -1.33 22.54
C THR A 477 23.72 -2.12 23.73
N ALA A 478 23.10 -3.29 23.55
CA ALA A 478 22.72 -4.17 24.67
C ALA A 478 23.94 -4.82 25.34
N GLN A 479 24.98 -5.18 24.59
CA GLN A 479 26.26 -5.66 25.13
C GLN A 479 27.05 -4.53 25.79
N ALA A 480 27.14 -3.35 25.17
CA ALA A 480 27.76 -2.18 25.80
C ALA A 480 27.01 -1.73 27.07
N MET A 481 25.69 -1.91 27.16
CA MET A 481 24.91 -1.72 28.39
C MET A 481 25.02 -2.89 29.40
N GLY A 482 25.54 -4.04 28.97
CA GLY A 482 25.91 -5.16 29.84
C GLY A 482 27.28 -4.95 30.47
N ASP A 483 28.26 -4.53 29.67
CA ASP A 483 29.63 -4.25 30.10
C ASP A 483 29.73 -2.94 30.89
N ALA A 484 28.98 -1.89 30.50
CA ALA A 484 28.83 -0.66 31.29
C ALA A 484 27.79 -0.86 32.40
N GLY A 485 28.19 -1.58 33.45
CA GLY A 485 27.31 -2.13 34.49
C GLY A 485 26.29 -1.15 35.10
N GLY A 486 25.01 -1.52 35.01
CA GLY A 486 23.93 -1.10 35.91
C GLY A 486 23.33 0.29 35.67
N ASP A 487 24.10 1.35 35.88
CA ASP A 487 23.57 2.64 36.38
C ASP A 487 23.57 3.81 35.37
N ALA A 488 23.60 3.53 34.06
CA ALA A 488 23.40 4.54 33.03
C ALA A 488 21.91 4.97 32.94
N PRO A 489 21.55 6.25 33.15
CA PRO A 489 20.14 6.67 33.16
C PRO A 489 19.52 6.66 31.77
N LEU A 490 18.81 5.55 31.44
CA LEU A 490 18.09 5.34 30.19
C LEU A 490 17.36 6.61 29.70
N GLY A 491 17.63 7.01 28.45
CA GLY A 491 16.98 8.17 27.85
C GLY A 491 15.45 8.04 27.84
N LYS A 492 14.73 9.18 27.94
CA LYS A 492 13.26 9.24 28.08
C LYS A 492 12.47 8.48 27.00
N TRP A 493 13.08 8.21 25.84
CA TRP A 493 12.53 7.36 24.79
C TRP A 493 12.71 5.87 25.08
N ALA A 494 13.91 5.44 25.48
CA ALA A 494 14.19 4.06 25.87
C ALA A 494 13.34 3.63 27.06
N GLN A 495 13.24 4.45 28.12
CA GLN A 495 12.32 4.20 29.25
C GLN A 495 10.85 4.04 28.80
N ARG A 496 10.43 4.74 27.73
CA ARG A 496 9.08 4.58 27.15
C ARG A 496 8.93 3.33 26.29
N LYS A 497 9.98 2.87 25.57
CA LYS A 497 10.01 1.60 24.83
C LYS A 497 9.97 0.43 25.84
N GLU A 498 10.81 0.48 26.86
CA GLU A 498 10.92 -0.52 27.94
C GLU A 498 9.64 -0.62 28.79
N ALA A 499 9.11 0.50 29.29
CA ALA A 499 7.87 0.49 30.07
C ALA A 499 6.67 -0.04 29.25
N ARG A 500 6.65 0.20 27.93
CA ARG A 500 5.66 -0.43 27.03
C ARG A 500 5.94 -1.91 26.82
N ARG A 501 7.20 -2.33 26.62
CA ARG A 501 7.59 -3.76 26.53
C ARG A 501 7.16 -4.52 27.78
N ASN A 502 7.40 -3.97 28.96
CA ASN A 502 7.02 -4.58 30.25
C ASN A 502 5.51 -4.55 30.48
N MET A 503 4.78 -3.54 29.97
CA MET A 503 3.31 -3.52 29.97
C MET A 503 2.70 -4.61 29.07
N TYR A 504 3.28 -4.87 27.89
CA TYR A 504 2.85 -5.97 27.02
C TYR A 504 3.30 -7.35 27.53
N ALA A 505 4.48 -7.44 28.14
CA ALA A 505 4.96 -8.66 28.79
C ALA A 505 4.05 -9.03 29.97
N THR A 506 3.82 -8.13 30.93
CA THR A 506 2.91 -8.39 32.07
C THR A 506 1.45 -8.64 31.67
N SER A 507 1.01 -8.16 30.49
CA SER A 507 -0.28 -8.51 29.92
C SER A 507 -0.32 -9.97 29.42
N THR A 508 0.64 -10.37 28.58
CA THR A 508 0.72 -11.76 28.07
C THR A 508 1.11 -12.77 29.15
N GLU A 509 1.87 -12.35 30.16
CA GLU A 509 2.26 -13.16 31.31
C GLU A 509 1.11 -13.38 32.28
N LYS A 510 0.21 -12.41 32.50
CA LYS A 510 -1.04 -12.66 33.25
C LYS A 510 -1.89 -13.75 32.57
N VAL A 511 -1.98 -13.73 31.23
CA VAL A 511 -2.64 -14.80 30.45
C VAL A 511 -1.90 -16.14 30.55
N ARG A 512 -0.57 -16.13 30.75
CA ARG A 512 0.26 -17.34 30.88
C ARG A 512 0.26 -17.94 32.29
N VAL A 513 0.23 -17.11 33.32
CA VAL A 513 0.16 -17.49 34.74
C VAL A 513 -1.21 -18.08 35.08
N HIS A 514 -2.31 -17.51 34.56
CA HIS A 514 -3.64 -18.16 34.62
C HIS A 514 -3.71 -19.52 33.90
N ARG A 515 -2.65 -19.92 33.17
CA ARG A 515 -2.52 -21.24 32.51
C ARG A 515 -1.37 -22.10 33.05
N ARG A 516 -0.65 -21.63 34.08
CA ARG A 516 0.40 -22.34 34.82
C ARG A 516 0.18 -22.13 36.33
N GLY A 517 -0.97 -22.58 36.80
CA GLY A 517 -1.43 -22.39 38.18
C GLY A 517 -2.38 -23.47 38.68
N VAL A 518 -2.36 -24.67 38.09
CA VAL A 518 -3.13 -25.84 38.58
C VAL A 518 -2.21 -26.76 39.41
N GLY A 519 -1.58 -26.18 40.43
CA GLY A 519 -1.17 -26.93 41.61
C GLY A 519 -2.38 -27.03 42.52
N ALA A 520 -2.69 -28.24 43.00
CA ALA A 520 -3.91 -28.48 43.77
C ALA A 520 -3.91 -27.66 45.07
N SER A 521 -4.85 -26.71 45.19
CA SER A 521 -5.16 -26.01 46.43
C SER A 521 -6.64 -26.26 46.76
N SER A 522 -6.88 -26.90 47.90
CA SER A 522 -8.17 -27.47 48.33
C SER A 522 -9.25 -26.44 48.70
N ALA A 523 -8.97 -25.14 48.49
CA ALA A 523 -9.89 -24.05 48.84
C ALA A 523 -10.99 -23.78 47.78
N SER A 524 -10.83 -24.25 46.54
CA SER A 524 -11.72 -23.88 45.43
C SER A 524 -12.97 -24.75 45.27
N SER A 525 -12.96 -26.01 45.73
CA SER A 525 -14.10 -26.92 45.55
C SER A 525 -15.27 -26.60 46.49
N ALA A 526 -15.01 -26.00 47.65
CA ALA A 526 -16.02 -25.69 48.66
C ALA A 526 -17.15 -24.77 48.16
N ALA A 527 -16.87 -23.91 47.17
CA ALA A 527 -17.85 -23.03 46.53
C ALA A 527 -18.48 -23.63 45.25
N ALA A 528 -17.97 -24.74 44.73
CA ALA A 528 -18.44 -25.35 43.49
C ALA A 528 -19.69 -26.21 43.75
N MET A 529 -20.82 -25.86 43.10
CA MET A 529 -22.05 -26.65 43.12
C MET A 529 -22.10 -27.58 41.89
N CYS A 530 -22.09 -28.88 42.14
CA CYS A 530 -22.08 -29.90 41.09
C CYS A 530 -23.40 -29.91 40.30
N GLN A 531 -23.33 -29.78 38.97
CA GLN A 531 -24.54 -29.72 38.12
C GLN A 531 -25.26 -31.07 37.94
N LYS A 532 -24.64 -32.19 38.33
CA LYS A 532 -25.21 -33.55 38.22
C LYS A 532 -26.05 -33.94 39.43
N CYS A 533 -25.55 -33.70 40.64
CA CYS A 533 -26.24 -34.07 41.89
C CYS A 533 -26.64 -32.89 42.79
N LEU A 534 -26.38 -31.64 42.36
CA LEU A 534 -26.74 -30.39 43.03
C LEU A 534 -26.17 -30.18 44.45
N ARG A 535 -25.21 -31.01 44.88
CA ARG A 535 -24.47 -30.82 46.13
C ARG A 535 -23.23 -29.94 45.91
N PRO A 536 -22.86 -29.07 46.89
CA PRO A 536 -21.60 -28.32 46.87
C PRO A 536 -20.38 -29.22 47.12
N GLY A 537 -19.17 -28.66 46.99
CA GLY A 537 -17.91 -29.27 47.45
C GLY A 537 -17.10 -30.03 46.40
N HIS A 538 -17.61 -30.18 45.17
CA HIS A 538 -16.94 -30.91 44.08
C HIS A 538 -17.45 -30.47 42.69
N TRP A 539 -16.68 -30.72 41.65
CA TRP A 539 -17.06 -30.38 40.27
C TRP A 539 -17.89 -31.49 39.60
N THR A 540 -18.64 -31.13 38.57
CA THR A 540 -19.53 -32.05 37.84
C THR A 540 -18.79 -33.26 37.24
N TYR A 541 -17.51 -33.10 36.85
CA TYR A 541 -16.68 -34.20 36.30
C TYR A 541 -16.10 -35.14 37.38
N GLU A 542 -16.11 -34.75 38.65
CA GLU A 542 -15.72 -35.59 39.81
C GLU A 542 -16.93 -36.38 40.38
N CYS A 543 -18.14 -36.14 39.86
CA CYS A 543 -19.38 -36.55 40.51
C CYS A 543 -19.75 -38.02 40.28
N LYS A 544 -19.44 -38.87 41.27
CA LYS A 544 -19.86 -40.28 41.32
C LYS A 544 -21.35 -40.50 41.63
N ASN A 545 -22.04 -39.52 42.20
CA ASN A 545 -23.48 -39.62 42.52
C ASN A 545 -24.35 -39.70 41.25
N GLU A 546 -25.56 -40.22 41.40
CA GLU A 546 -26.57 -40.24 40.32
C GLU A 546 -27.10 -38.83 39.98
N ALA A 547 -27.78 -38.73 38.83
CA ALA A 547 -28.31 -37.47 38.32
C ALA A 547 -29.71 -37.18 38.87
N VAL A 548 -29.87 -36.06 39.58
CA VAL A 548 -31.17 -35.68 40.16
C VAL A 548 -31.99 -34.90 39.12
N TYR A 549 -33.07 -35.50 38.62
CA TYR A 549 -33.97 -34.82 37.69
C TYR A 549 -34.83 -33.77 38.41
N VAL A 550 -34.70 -32.51 38.02
CA VAL A 550 -35.49 -31.39 38.56
C VAL A 550 -36.45 -30.88 37.50
N GLN A 551 -37.75 -31.03 37.75
CA GLN A 551 -38.81 -30.60 36.84
C GLN A 551 -38.80 -29.07 36.70
N ARG A 552 -38.61 -28.56 35.48
CA ARG A 552 -38.39 -27.12 35.23
C ARG A 552 -39.72 -26.39 34.98
N PRO A 553 -40.03 -25.29 35.68
CA PRO A 553 -41.30 -24.57 35.51
C PRO A 553 -41.42 -24.00 34.09
N SER A 554 -42.64 -24.06 33.54
CA SER A 554 -42.92 -23.66 32.15
C SER A 554 -42.74 -22.15 31.90
N ARG A 555 -42.52 -21.77 30.64
CA ARG A 555 -42.28 -20.36 30.24
C ARG A 555 -43.43 -19.42 30.63
N SER A 556 -44.67 -19.92 30.66
CA SER A 556 -45.87 -19.19 31.12
C SER A 556 -45.92 -19.04 32.64
N GLN A 557 -45.52 -20.06 33.42
CA GLN A 557 -45.35 -19.93 34.87
C GLN A 557 -44.25 -18.92 35.23
N GLN A 558 -43.12 -18.93 34.52
CA GLN A 558 -42.02 -17.95 34.65
C GLN A 558 -42.36 -16.52 34.17
N LEU A 559 -43.52 -16.33 33.52
CA LEU A 559 -44.08 -15.03 33.19
C LEU A 559 -45.08 -14.56 34.26
N LYS A 560 -45.93 -15.46 34.77
CA LYS A 560 -46.89 -15.14 35.85
C LYS A 560 -46.21 -14.90 37.21
N ASN A 561 -45.11 -15.60 37.53
CA ASN A 561 -44.33 -15.36 38.73
C ASN A 561 -42.84 -15.18 38.39
N PRO A 562 -42.33 -13.92 38.34
CA PRO A 562 -40.93 -13.64 38.02
C PRO A 562 -39.91 -14.30 38.97
N LYS A 563 -40.30 -14.64 40.21
CA LYS A 563 -39.43 -15.31 41.19
C LYS A 563 -39.07 -16.75 40.80
N LEU A 564 -39.80 -17.36 39.85
CA LEU A 564 -39.51 -18.70 39.32
C LEU A 564 -38.42 -18.71 38.24
N ARG A 565 -37.89 -17.54 37.84
CA ARG A 565 -36.74 -17.46 36.93
C ARG A 565 -35.47 -17.71 37.73
N GLN A 566 -34.67 -18.70 37.31
CA GLN A 566 -33.35 -18.90 37.90
C GLN A 566 -32.51 -17.61 37.75
N PRO A 567 -31.92 -17.07 38.82
CA PRO A 567 -31.07 -15.90 38.71
C PRO A 567 -29.87 -16.23 37.83
N PHE A 568 -29.64 -15.41 36.80
CA PHE A 568 -28.46 -15.57 35.95
C PHE A 568 -27.20 -15.44 36.81
N ASN A 569 -26.24 -16.36 36.61
CA ASN A 569 -25.11 -16.48 37.52
C ASN A 569 -24.34 -15.15 37.63
N LYS A 570 -24.09 -14.69 38.86
CA LYS A 570 -23.59 -13.33 39.15
C LYS A 570 -22.07 -13.19 39.07
N ASP A 571 -21.39 -14.18 38.52
CA ASP A 571 -19.99 -14.07 38.09
C ASP A 571 -19.89 -13.05 36.95
N LYS A 572 -19.68 -11.78 37.32
CA LYS A 572 -19.39 -10.71 36.36
C LYS A 572 -18.17 -11.11 35.52
N PRO A 573 -18.21 -10.97 34.18
CA PRO A 573 -16.99 -11.06 33.39
C PRO A 573 -15.98 -10.00 33.88
N PRO A 574 -14.67 -10.33 33.94
CA PRO A 574 -13.68 -9.55 34.68
C PRO A 574 -13.21 -8.29 33.92
N GLU A 575 -14.11 -7.34 33.67
CA GLU A 575 -13.80 -6.15 32.85
C GLU A 575 -14.43 -4.82 33.36
N LEU A 576 -14.92 -4.77 34.62
CA LEU A 576 -15.57 -3.56 35.18
C LEU A 576 -15.03 -3.03 36.52
N GLN A 577 -13.97 -3.61 37.11
CA GLN A 577 -13.33 -3.01 38.30
C GLN A 577 -12.32 -1.89 37.96
N ASP A 578 -11.76 -1.89 36.76
CA ASP A 578 -10.71 -0.93 36.38
C ASP A 578 -11.26 0.48 36.10
N GLN A 579 -12.53 0.63 35.69
CA GLN A 579 -13.12 1.96 35.48
C GLN A 579 -13.35 2.68 36.82
N GLU A 580 -13.89 2.00 37.82
CA GLU A 580 -14.07 2.55 39.17
C GLU A 580 -12.72 2.84 39.85
N ARG A 581 -11.73 1.94 39.70
CA ARG A 581 -10.36 2.19 40.17
C ARG A 581 -9.71 3.37 39.46
N ALA A 582 -9.83 3.49 38.14
CA ALA A 582 -9.27 4.62 37.39
C ALA A 582 -9.96 5.96 37.74
N ALA A 583 -11.27 5.96 38.01
CA ALA A 583 -12.00 7.14 38.51
C ALA A 583 -11.53 7.53 39.92
N ALA A 584 -11.43 6.56 40.84
CA ALA A 584 -10.92 6.77 42.19
C ALA A 584 -9.45 7.24 42.20
N GLU A 585 -8.61 6.70 41.31
CA GLU A 585 -7.20 7.12 41.18
C GLU A 585 -7.09 8.52 40.56
N LYS A 586 -7.88 8.86 39.53
CA LYS A 586 -7.99 10.23 39.01
C LYS A 586 -8.39 11.21 40.12
N SER A 587 -9.40 10.88 40.92
CA SER A 587 -9.84 11.70 42.07
C SER A 587 -8.72 11.88 43.11
N LYS A 588 -7.99 10.81 43.46
CA LYS A 588 -6.80 10.88 44.34
C LYS A 588 -5.66 11.71 43.72
N LYS A 589 -5.46 11.65 42.39
CA LYS A 589 -4.45 12.45 41.65
C LYS A 589 -4.78 13.94 41.63
N LEU A 590 -6.04 14.32 41.42
CA LEU A 590 -6.48 15.72 41.58
C LEU A 590 -6.27 16.20 43.02
N LYS A 591 -6.78 15.46 44.01
CA LYS A 591 -6.64 15.82 45.44
C LYS A 591 -5.18 15.93 45.89
N ARG A 592 -4.24 15.17 45.31
CA ARG A 592 -2.79 15.38 45.47
C ARG A 592 -2.33 16.69 44.80
N LYS A 593 -2.62 16.87 43.51
CA LYS A 593 -2.20 18.04 42.72
C LYS A 593 -2.65 19.37 43.33
N ASP A 594 -3.84 19.41 43.95
CA ASP A 594 -4.34 20.61 44.64
C ASP A 594 -3.76 20.78 46.05
N LYS A 595 -3.46 19.69 46.79
CA LYS A 595 -2.63 19.77 48.01
C LYS A 595 -1.23 20.32 47.71
N ASP A 596 -0.64 19.95 46.58
CA ASP A 596 0.70 20.41 46.18
C ASP A 596 0.67 21.87 45.68
N LYS A 597 -0.37 22.29 44.94
CA LYS A 597 -0.63 23.73 44.68
C LYS A 597 -0.80 24.53 45.97
N ALA A 598 -1.56 24.02 46.94
CA ALA A 598 -1.76 24.67 48.24
C ALA A 598 -0.46 24.77 49.05
N LYS A 599 0.37 23.71 49.06
CA LYS A 599 1.74 23.78 49.61
C LYS A 599 2.59 24.83 48.89
N LYS A 600 2.54 24.91 47.55
CA LYS A 600 3.34 25.87 46.78
C LYS A 600 2.91 27.33 47.03
N LYS A 601 1.61 27.60 47.19
CA LYS A 601 1.10 28.92 47.67
C LYS A 601 1.51 29.22 49.12
N LYS A 602 1.46 28.23 50.04
CA LYS A 602 1.97 28.43 51.42
C LYS A 602 3.49 28.62 51.47
N ALA A 603 4.25 28.09 50.52
CA ALA A 603 5.68 28.36 50.38
C ALA A 603 5.96 29.80 49.92
N SER A 604 5.28 30.31 48.88
CA SER A 604 5.49 31.68 48.39
C SER A 604 5.05 32.77 49.38
N SER A 605 4.03 32.51 50.21
CA SER A 605 3.69 33.41 51.32
C SER A 605 4.79 33.48 52.40
N ARG A 606 5.48 32.36 52.68
CA ARG A 606 6.60 32.29 53.64
C ARG A 606 7.91 32.89 53.11
N SER A 607 8.11 32.97 51.79
CA SER A 607 9.26 33.69 51.22
C SER A 607 9.08 35.22 51.30
N HIS A 608 7.88 35.75 51.05
CA HIS A 608 7.61 37.19 51.17
C HIS A 608 7.68 37.73 52.60
N SER A 609 7.38 36.93 53.63
CA SER A 609 7.60 37.36 55.03
C SER A 609 9.07 37.38 55.43
N ARG A 610 9.92 36.52 54.84
CA ARG A 610 11.37 36.47 55.15
C ARG A 610 12.21 37.49 54.39
N SER A 611 11.75 38.01 53.24
CA SER A 611 12.49 39.07 52.52
C SER A 611 12.36 40.44 53.18
N ARG A 612 11.21 40.75 53.84
CA ARG A 612 11.02 42.03 54.56
C ARG A 612 11.89 42.19 55.82
N SER A 613 12.30 41.11 56.49
CA SER A 613 13.16 41.22 57.69
C SER A 613 14.66 41.37 57.37
N ARG A 614 15.16 40.74 56.29
CA ARG A 614 16.59 40.83 55.91
C ARG A 614 17.02 42.20 55.36
N ARG A 615 16.12 43.00 54.78
CA ARG A 615 16.47 44.31 54.19
C ARG A 615 16.73 45.42 55.23
N LYS A 616 16.54 45.17 56.53
CA LYS A 616 16.71 46.16 57.63
C LYS A 616 17.97 45.96 58.49
N ARG A 617 18.94 45.14 58.05
CA ARG A 617 20.12 44.75 58.87
C ARG A 617 21.47 44.65 58.14
N ARG A 618 21.63 45.36 57.01
CA ARG A 618 22.93 45.52 56.29
C ARG A 618 23.16 46.97 55.80
N ARG A 619 23.05 47.92 56.73
CA ARG A 619 23.71 49.24 56.66
C ARG A 619 24.71 49.28 57.81
N SER A 620 25.93 48.76 57.60
CA SER A 620 27.03 48.81 58.57
C SER A 620 28.32 48.16 58.02
N VAL A 621 29.45 48.87 58.18
CA VAL A 621 30.86 48.44 58.02
C VAL A 621 31.34 48.17 56.57
N SER A 622 32.65 48.39 56.38
CA SER A 622 33.39 48.63 55.13
C SER A 622 34.81 48.02 55.20
N SER A 623 35.72 48.39 54.27
CA SER A 623 37.17 48.06 54.21
C SER A 623 37.53 46.59 53.95
N SER A 624 38.62 46.24 53.25
CA SER A 624 39.60 47.01 52.44
C SER A 624 40.43 46.07 51.53
N SER A 625 41.08 46.61 50.49
CA SER A 625 42.36 46.20 49.82
C SER A 625 42.72 44.71 49.60
N SER A 626 43.32 44.23 48.50
CA SER A 626 43.50 44.63 47.07
C SER A 626 44.23 43.42 46.38
N ASP A 627 45.01 43.42 45.29
CA ASP A 627 45.54 44.42 44.32
C ASP A 627 46.06 43.73 43.02
N SER A 628 46.29 44.48 41.92
CA SER A 628 47.01 44.10 40.66
C SER A 628 46.51 42.87 39.84
N SER A 629 46.61 42.76 38.51
CA SER A 629 47.01 43.61 37.35
C SER A 629 46.74 42.79 36.05
N SER A 630 46.52 43.29 34.83
CA SER A 630 46.35 44.64 34.22
C SER A 630 45.79 44.48 32.78
N SER A 631 45.59 45.59 32.05
CA SER A 631 45.67 45.78 30.57
C SER A 631 44.93 44.84 29.59
N ASP A 632 44.18 45.30 28.59
CA ASP A 632 43.60 46.63 28.24
C ASP A 632 42.44 46.37 27.22
N SER A 633 41.28 47.07 27.24
CA SER A 633 41.00 48.45 26.79
C SER A 633 41.27 48.67 25.28
N SER A 634 40.38 49.20 24.42
CA SER A 634 38.95 49.58 24.44
C SER A 634 38.38 49.33 23.01
N SER A 635 37.26 49.82 22.45
CA SER A 635 36.13 50.74 22.77
C SER A 635 34.94 50.28 21.86
N SER A 636 33.61 50.50 22.05
CA SER A 636 32.71 51.56 22.56
C SER A 636 32.53 52.79 21.63
N ASP A 637 31.33 53.35 21.37
CA ASP A 637 29.92 52.97 21.68
C ASP A 637 28.95 53.84 20.82
N SER A 638 27.63 53.54 20.90
CA SER A 638 26.43 54.44 20.91
C SER A 638 25.34 54.00 19.91
N ASP A 639 24.04 53.88 20.23
CA ASP A 639 23.06 54.85 20.79
C ASP A 639 22.83 56.10 19.90
N SER A 640 21.62 56.65 19.73
CA SER A 640 20.22 56.21 19.99
C SER A 640 19.24 57.25 19.39
N SER A 641 17.92 56.98 19.35
CA SER A 641 16.82 57.98 19.17
C SER A 641 16.78 58.74 17.80
N ASP A 642 15.74 59.46 17.35
CA ASP A 642 14.27 59.42 17.56
C ASP A 642 13.53 60.21 16.43
N LEU A 643 12.19 60.15 16.42
CA LEU A 643 11.22 61.12 15.83
C LEU A 643 11.06 61.33 14.30
N ASP A 644 9.80 61.17 13.86
CA ASP A 644 8.96 62.01 12.98
C ASP A 644 9.54 62.93 11.89
N SER A 645 8.96 62.83 10.68
CA SER A 645 8.39 63.99 9.96
C SER A 645 7.40 63.59 8.85
N SER A 646 6.48 64.50 8.53
CA SER A 646 5.33 64.32 7.63
C SER A 646 5.46 65.10 6.31
N GLY A 647 4.74 64.66 5.26
CA GLY A 647 4.56 65.40 4.00
C GLY A 647 4.27 64.46 2.82
N SER A 648 3.07 64.25 2.26
CA SER A 648 1.81 65.01 2.13
C SER A 648 1.72 66.05 0.99
N SER A 649 1.28 65.58 -0.18
CA SER A 649 0.68 66.35 -1.29
C SER A 649 0.11 65.32 -2.31
N SER A 650 -1.20 65.29 -2.57
CA SER A 650 -1.93 65.97 -3.68
C SER A 650 -1.47 65.53 -5.08
N ASP A 651 -2.30 65.32 -6.11
CA ASP A 651 -3.76 65.41 -6.33
C ASP A 651 -4.03 64.88 -7.78
N SER A 652 -5.22 64.73 -8.37
CA SER A 652 -6.65 64.71 -7.97
C SER A 652 -7.48 64.26 -9.20
N SER A 653 -8.78 63.91 -9.02
CA SER A 653 -9.88 64.04 -10.02
C SER A 653 -9.82 63.32 -11.41
N SER A 654 -10.93 62.97 -12.09
CA SER A 654 -12.35 62.72 -11.73
C SER A 654 -13.10 62.14 -12.95
N SER A 655 -14.33 61.62 -12.75
CA SER A 655 -15.53 61.70 -13.66
C SER A 655 -15.47 61.25 -15.15
N SER A 656 -16.52 60.74 -15.80
CA SER A 656 -17.82 60.11 -15.45
C SER A 656 -18.56 59.75 -16.77
N SER A 657 -19.69 59.01 -16.70
CA SER A 657 -20.85 59.03 -17.65
C SER A 657 -20.64 58.66 -19.15
N ASP A 658 -21.59 58.12 -19.93
CA ASP A 658 -22.89 57.44 -19.69
C ASP A 658 -23.38 56.76 -21.01
N SER A 659 -24.49 55.99 -20.95
CA SER A 659 -25.45 55.65 -22.05
C SER A 659 -24.94 54.90 -23.31
N ASP A 660 -25.37 53.64 -23.56
CA ASP A 660 -26.55 53.22 -24.39
C ASP A 660 -26.16 52.94 -25.88
N SER A 661 -26.89 52.18 -26.74
CA SER A 661 -28.30 51.73 -26.72
C SER A 661 -28.57 50.46 -27.57
N SER A 662 -29.67 49.74 -27.23
CA SER A 662 -30.63 49.08 -28.14
C SER A 662 -30.31 47.83 -28.99
N GLY A 663 -31.33 46.97 -29.14
CA GLY A 663 -31.40 45.82 -30.06
C GLY A 663 -32.53 44.86 -29.64
N SER A 664 -33.68 44.87 -30.33
CA SER A 664 -34.91 44.19 -29.87
C SER A 664 -35.74 43.59 -31.02
N ASP A 665 -36.60 42.62 -30.67
CA ASP A 665 -37.80 42.17 -31.41
C ASP A 665 -37.59 41.38 -32.74
N SER A 666 -38.47 40.45 -33.16
CA SER A 666 -39.65 39.83 -32.52
C SER A 666 -40.04 38.46 -33.14
N ASP A 667 -40.70 37.63 -32.31
CA ASP A 667 -41.76 36.63 -32.55
C ASP A 667 -41.74 35.54 -33.66
N GLY A 668 -42.31 34.38 -33.31
CA GLY A 668 -42.63 33.26 -34.22
C GLY A 668 -43.09 31.98 -33.50
N SER A 669 -44.40 31.80 -33.28
CA SER A 669 -44.94 30.81 -32.32
C SER A 669 -45.76 29.64 -32.93
N SER A 670 -45.50 28.39 -32.48
CA SER A 670 -46.49 27.28 -32.37
C SER A 670 -45.82 26.02 -31.78
N SER A 671 -46.08 25.63 -30.51
CA SER A 671 -47.11 24.66 -30.07
C SER A 671 -47.02 23.26 -30.74
N SER A 672 -46.78 22.16 -30.02
CA SER A 672 -47.74 21.64 -29.02
C SER A 672 -47.24 20.47 -28.15
N SER A 673 -47.85 20.32 -26.97
CA SER A 673 -48.01 19.11 -26.12
C SER A 673 -46.87 18.08 -25.94
N SER A 674 -46.37 17.95 -24.70
CA SER A 674 -46.75 16.83 -23.80
C SER A 674 -46.06 16.90 -22.43
N SER A 675 -46.63 17.62 -21.46
CA SER A 675 -46.02 17.83 -20.13
C SER A 675 -46.99 17.58 -18.97
N ASP A 676 -47.22 16.30 -18.62
CA ASP A 676 -47.81 15.91 -17.33
C ASP A 676 -47.30 14.52 -16.87
N ARG A 677 -47.52 14.18 -15.59
CA ARG A 677 -47.22 12.91 -14.89
C ARG A 677 -45.78 12.66 -14.42
N SER A 678 -44.98 13.71 -14.20
CA SER A 678 -43.69 13.61 -13.49
C SER A 678 -43.80 13.48 -11.95
N SER A 679 -45.02 13.37 -11.39
CA SER A 679 -45.31 13.52 -9.95
C SER A 679 -45.75 12.25 -9.18
N ARG A 680 -45.86 11.07 -9.81
CA ARG A 680 -46.50 9.88 -9.16
C ARG A 680 -45.77 8.53 -9.27
N ARG A 681 -44.44 8.46 -9.07
CA ARG A 681 -43.76 7.14 -8.85
C ARG A 681 -42.60 7.07 -7.83
N ARG A 682 -42.29 8.15 -7.08
CA ARG A 682 -41.19 8.17 -6.10
C ARG A 682 -41.50 7.57 -4.70
N GLN A 683 -42.65 6.92 -4.51
CA GLN A 683 -43.11 6.37 -3.22
C GLN A 683 -43.49 4.87 -3.23
N ARG A 684 -42.73 3.98 -3.89
CA ARG A 684 -42.98 2.52 -3.74
C ARG A 684 -41.77 1.57 -3.87
N SER A 685 -40.62 1.91 -3.27
CA SER A 685 -39.50 0.96 -3.10
C SER A 685 -38.72 1.05 -1.77
N LYS A 686 -38.75 2.19 -1.06
CA LYS A 686 -38.04 2.38 0.24
C LYS A 686 -38.68 1.65 1.45
N ARG A 687 -39.18 0.42 1.28
CA ARG A 687 -39.84 -0.34 2.36
C ARG A 687 -39.52 -1.85 2.40
N ARG A 688 -38.23 -2.17 2.30
CA ARG A 688 -37.55 -3.40 2.81
C ARG A 688 -36.04 -3.10 2.91
N ARG A 689 -35.33 -3.72 3.86
CA ARG A 689 -33.91 -3.43 4.25
C ARG A 689 -33.65 -2.08 4.96
N ARG A 690 -34.39 -1.83 6.05
CA ARG A 690 -33.86 -1.16 7.25
C ARG A 690 -34.52 -1.85 8.44
N ASP A 691 -33.75 -2.70 9.12
CA ASP A 691 -34.03 -3.31 10.44
C ASP A 691 -32.89 -4.29 10.77
N TYR A 692 -31.69 -3.76 11.03
CA TYR A 692 -30.61 -4.40 11.80
C TYR A 692 -29.54 -3.32 12.10
N PHE A 693 -28.98 -3.39 13.31
CA PHE A 693 -28.16 -2.38 14.01
C PHE A 693 -28.90 -1.14 14.53
N GLY A 694 -28.86 -1.01 15.85
CA GLY A 694 -29.59 0.00 16.62
C GLY A 694 -29.41 -0.09 18.14
N PHE A 695 -28.32 -0.70 18.63
CA PHE A 695 -27.60 -0.41 19.88
C PHE A 695 -26.25 -1.13 19.86
#